data_AF-A0A4R6YQD0-F1
#
_entry.id   AF-A0A4R6YQD0-F1
#
_cell.length_a   1.000
_cell.length_b   1.000
_cell.length_c   1.000
_cell.angle_alpha   90.00
_cell.angle_beta   90.00
_cell.angle_gamma   90.00
#
_symmetry.space_group_name_H-M   'P 1'
#
loop_
_entity.id
_entity.type
_entity.pdbx_description
1 polymer ?
#
loop_
_entity_poly.entity_id
_entity_poly.type
_entity_poly.pdbx_seq_one_letter_code
_entity_poly.pdbx_strand_id
1 'polypeptide(L)'
;MLTLRHYLKPSVLALGLALMHNAWAQESSSYINHGRMLPDPTTRITNRTTLAPELGGWNVYTGQLHSHTRGHDDPSAVLSWQRIWGMAWNYGYDFFSRNNHSTSWEDYDSNRPYLQEYGNTAGAGVVMISGQENYYDGGNHPPGSHDHPNHYNTINGWPKQKSGNLSEFYAKIIPGYTPDASSSIHVQLNHVAPATADYTQLPADAARRDTLRRIVDTVEIAHGDGSDANHLTNLRSYFTLLRNGWRVSPTAHYDVHAERDNNSHWGARNADGSLVRPWVHFPGQPYEVVQRANGEQNFAPRGRTGMVLPQGTPWGSNAFLNGLSERRTFRTTMDRSVGMYAAGDRVMGDEFSLVDNSQLLRFKVWGRSFAQHDGSRASFSRAELWSPARPDAPIRSVDLANTTDFGAELFALTPYESVYLVRLVGAWNDHDIVMAPVWISNPRAKLTGASFLFPTPSGGQLLMWSGGGKRVQIQRARVHAPHYPKNWETVAEVDNINRYGYDISNEPVYTFWRVVDPSDAAVVSNEVLFTRPNRAPLGSFDELNVAAGKVRGWTFDPDHSTSPITVHVYQGSTFVTSGVTGLARPDVQQAHGTGANSGYEIQLPANFRTGTRSFSVYALDLDAEPNPLLGGSPRTGNFGPPPGGEVEEPPPLCELKPWLPQCNPGGG
;
A
#
# COMPACT_ATOMS: atom_id res chain seq x y z
N MET A 1 35.02 0.86 33.24
CA MET A 1 36.21 1.56 33.78
C MET A 1 36.82 2.39 32.65
N LEU A 2 37.13 3.66 32.95
CA LEU A 2 37.85 4.68 32.16
C LEU A 2 37.16 5.27 30.91
N THR A 3 36.33 6.27 31.20
CA THR A 3 36.04 7.46 30.38
C THR A 3 37.31 8.25 30.07
N LEU A 4 37.56 8.57 28.80
CA LEU A 4 38.57 9.55 28.39
C LEU A 4 37.97 10.50 27.35
N ARG A 5 37.37 11.60 27.85
CA ARG A 5 37.01 12.78 27.06
C ARG A 5 38.24 13.67 26.95
N HIS A 6 38.81 13.81 25.75
CA HIS A 6 39.82 14.84 25.48
C HIS A 6 39.14 16.10 24.93
N TYR A 7 39.04 17.13 25.77
CA TYR A 7 38.86 18.52 25.31
C TYR A 7 40.24 19.08 24.93
N LEU A 8 40.45 19.43 23.66
CA LEU A 8 41.72 20.02 23.19
C LEU A 8 41.72 21.55 23.35
N LYS A 9 42.88 22.10 23.74
CA LYS A 9 43.14 23.52 24.05
C LYS A 9 43.36 24.38 22.78
N PRO A 10 43.20 25.72 22.88
CA PRO A 10 43.30 26.65 21.74
C PRO A 10 44.64 26.65 20.96
N SER A 11 45.74 26.22 21.56
CA SER A 11 47.06 26.14 20.90
C SER A 11 47.16 25.04 19.84
N VAL A 12 46.22 24.10 19.80
CA VAL A 12 46.11 23.06 18.76
C VAL A 12 45.47 23.61 17.47
N LEU A 13 44.73 24.73 17.54
CA LEU A 13 44.09 25.37 16.36
C LEU A 13 45.10 25.94 15.35
N ALA A 14 46.19 26.56 15.82
CA ALA A 14 47.21 27.14 14.94
C ALA A 14 48.12 26.06 14.34
N LEU A 15 48.37 24.97 15.07
CA LEU A 15 49.11 23.81 14.57
C LEU A 15 48.33 23.05 13.48
N GLY A 16 46.99 22.98 13.60
CA GLY A 16 46.13 22.34 12.60
C GLY A 16 46.22 22.99 11.22
N LEU A 17 46.16 24.32 11.13
CA LEU A 17 46.31 25.04 9.84
C LEU A 17 47.73 24.93 9.25
N ALA A 18 48.77 24.97 10.09
CA ALA A 18 50.16 24.90 9.64
C ALA A 18 50.58 23.48 9.21
N LEU A 19 50.06 22.45 9.87
CA LEU A 19 50.22 21.05 9.46
C LEU A 19 49.43 20.75 8.18
N MET A 20 48.27 21.39 7.97
CA MET A 20 47.50 21.30 6.71
C MET A 20 48.27 21.86 5.51
N HIS A 21 48.95 23.00 5.64
CA HIS A 21 49.76 23.56 4.55
C HIS A 21 50.98 22.69 4.19
N ASN A 22 51.64 22.10 5.18
CA ASN A 22 52.84 21.28 4.96
C ASN A 22 52.53 19.85 4.47
N ALA A 23 51.45 19.22 4.96
CA ALA A 23 50.97 17.94 4.43
C ALA A 23 50.43 18.07 3.00
N TRP A 24 49.76 19.20 2.70
CA TRP A 24 49.31 19.55 1.35
C TRP A 24 50.48 19.68 0.36
N ALA A 25 51.58 20.33 0.76
CA ALA A 25 52.76 20.46 -0.11
C ALA A 25 53.44 19.11 -0.45
N GLN A 26 53.45 18.15 0.49
CA GLN A 26 54.04 16.82 0.26
C GLN A 26 53.13 15.89 -0.56
N GLU A 27 51.84 15.79 -0.24
CA GLU A 27 50.90 14.90 -0.96
C GLU A 27 50.51 15.44 -2.35
N SER A 28 50.53 16.76 -2.52
CA SER A 28 50.30 17.38 -3.82
C SER A 28 51.48 17.16 -4.76
N SER A 29 52.73 17.05 -4.28
CA SER A 29 53.89 16.86 -5.15
C SER A 29 53.90 15.51 -5.92
N SER A 30 53.30 14.45 -5.38
CA SER A 30 53.23 13.14 -6.05
C SER A 30 52.08 13.04 -7.07
N TYR A 31 51.00 13.81 -6.91
CA TYR A 31 49.84 13.81 -7.80
C TYR A 31 49.79 15.01 -8.77
N ILE A 32 50.41 16.15 -8.44
CA ILE A 32 50.53 17.34 -9.31
C ILE A 32 51.47 17.09 -10.49
N ASN A 33 52.41 16.15 -10.39
CA ASN A 33 53.32 15.80 -11.49
C ASN A 33 52.61 15.27 -12.75
N HIS A 34 51.29 15.04 -12.72
CA HIS A 34 50.48 14.64 -13.87
C HIS A 34 49.40 15.65 -14.31
N GLY A 35 49.37 16.85 -13.73
CA GLY A 35 48.90 18.06 -14.44
C GLY A 35 47.45 18.18 -14.88
N ARG A 36 46.42 17.73 -14.12
CA ARG A 36 45.00 18.18 -14.24
C ARG A 36 44.08 17.53 -13.18
N MET A 37 44.14 18.02 -11.93
CA MET A 37 43.06 17.83 -10.95
C MET A 37 42.27 19.14 -10.84
N LEU A 38 40.94 19.06 -10.69
CA LEU A 38 40.15 20.26 -10.38
C LEU A 38 40.58 20.79 -9.00
N PRO A 39 40.88 22.09 -8.87
CA PRO A 39 41.25 22.67 -7.58
C PRO A 39 40.03 22.68 -6.64
N ASP A 40 40.26 22.33 -5.37
CA ASP A 40 39.24 22.46 -4.33
C ASP A 40 38.85 23.95 -4.17
N PRO A 41 37.57 24.27 -3.90
CA PRO A 41 37.17 25.63 -3.59
C PRO A 41 37.99 26.17 -2.42
N THR A 42 38.50 27.40 -2.53
CA THR A 42 39.28 28.02 -1.45
C THR A 42 38.45 28.37 -0.21
N THR A 43 37.12 28.31 -0.33
CA THR A 43 36.16 28.63 0.73
C THR A 43 35.03 27.61 0.74
N ARG A 44 34.52 27.31 1.94
CA ARG A 44 33.35 26.44 2.12
C ARG A 44 32.11 27.03 1.46
N ILE A 45 31.43 26.20 0.69
CA ILE A 45 30.07 26.43 0.21
C ILE A 45 29.11 26.12 1.36
N THR A 46 28.22 27.05 1.71
CA THR A 46 27.27 26.83 2.81
C THR A 46 25.90 26.43 2.25
N ASN A 47 25.44 25.24 2.63
CA ASN A 47 24.13 24.70 2.23
C ASN A 47 23.12 24.65 3.40
N ARG A 48 23.52 25.16 4.57
CA ARG A 48 22.67 25.16 5.76
C ARG A 48 21.54 26.15 5.60
N THR A 49 20.34 25.67 5.88
CA THR A 49 19.13 26.46 5.85
C THR A 49 18.19 26.01 6.94
N THR A 50 17.33 26.92 7.39
CA THR A 50 16.26 26.61 8.33
C THR A 50 14.94 26.61 7.57
N LEU A 51 14.13 25.58 7.77
CA LEU A 51 12.77 25.43 7.24
C LEU A 51 11.74 25.46 8.37
N ALA A 52 10.45 25.51 8.03
CA ALA A 52 9.33 25.41 8.96
C ALA A 52 9.42 26.34 10.19
N PRO A 53 9.61 27.67 10.00
CA PRO A 53 9.66 28.62 11.12
C PRO A 53 8.42 28.57 12.01
N GLU A 54 7.24 28.26 11.44
CA GLU A 54 5.98 28.09 12.17
C GLU A 54 5.94 26.86 13.09
N LEU A 55 6.88 25.92 12.94
CA LEU A 55 7.07 24.75 13.81
C LEU A 55 8.28 24.91 14.74
N GLY A 56 8.70 26.15 15.00
CA GLY A 56 9.87 26.45 15.82
C GLY A 56 11.21 26.37 15.07
N GLY A 57 11.17 26.17 13.75
CA GLY A 57 12.35 26.12 12.89
C GLY A 57 13.06 24.77 12.90
N TRP A 58 13.56 24.35 11.74
CA TRP A 58 14.27 23.08 11.54
C TRP A 58 15.49 23.29 10.67
N ASN A 59 16.67 23.01 11.21
CA ASN A 59 17.94 23.12 10.50
C ASN A 59 18.14 21.92 9.59
N VAL A 60 18.56 22.19 8.36
CA VAL A 60 18.88 21.18 7.37
C VAL A 60 20.39 21.04 7.20
N TYR A 61 20.83 19.79 7.18
CA TYR A 61 22.21 19.36 6.98
C TYR A 61 22.26 18.45 5.75
N THR A 62 23.32 18.53 4.95
CA THR A 62 23.46 17.69 3.74
C THR A 62 24.78 16.94 3.73
N GLY A 63 24.84 15.75 3.15
CA GLY A 63 26.02 14.90 3.27
C GLY A 63 25.92 13.59 2.51
N GLN A 64 26.87 12.70 2.79
CA GLN A 64 26.92 11.34 2.25
C GLN A 64 27.18 10.31 3.36
N LEU A 65 26.58 9.12 3.21
CA LEU A 65 26.70 7.99 4.13
C LEU A 65 27.31 6.75 3.48
N HIS A 66 27.69 6.83 2.21
CA HIS A 66 28.22 5.70 1.47
C HIS A 66 29.30 6.17 0.48
N SER A 67 30.54 6.02 0.91
CA SER A 67 31.72 6.39 0.11
C SER A 67 32.95 5.63 0.59
N HIS A 68 33.87 5.39 -0.34
CA HIS A 68 35.05 4.54 -0.17
C HIS A 68 36.31 5.33 -0.42
N THR A 69 37.24 5.29 0.54
CA THR A 69 38.51 6.00 0.44
C THR A 69 39.54 5.26 -0.42
N ARG A 70 39.11 4.19 -1.10
CA ARG A 70 39.90 3.29 -1.95
C ARG A 70 39.01 2.65 -3.02
N GLY A 71 39.61 2.17 -4.10
CA GLY A 71 38.97 1.34 -5.12
C GLY A 71 38.79 -0.13 -4.74
N HIS A 72 37.99 -0.84 -5.54
CA HIS A 72 37.76 -2.27 -5.37
C HIS A 72 39.08 -3.08 -5.49
N ASP A 73 39.92 -2.77 -6.49
CA ASP A 73 41.04 -3.63 -6.90
C ASP A 73 42.44 -3.01 -6.82
N ASP A 74 42.58 -1.70 -6.60
CA ASP A 74 43.89 -1.03 -6.60
C ASP A 74 44.38 -0.68 -5.19
N PRO A 75 45.38 -1.40 -4.65
CA PRO A 75 45.92 -1.07 -3.36
C PRO A 75 46.65 0.28 -3.27
N SER A 76 47.03 0.86 -4.41
CA SER A 76 47.77 2.11 -4.52
C SER A 76 46.88 3.36 -4.68
N ALA A 77 45.61 3.19 -5.07
CA ALA A 77 44.63 4.26 -5.17
C ALA A 77 44.01 4.58 -3.80
N VAL A 78 44.79 5.21 -2.92
CA VAL A 78 44.34 5.62 -1.58
C VAL A 78 44.43 7.15 -1.50
N LEU A 79 43.28 7.80 -1.31
CA LEU A 79 43.25 9.23 -0.99
C LEU A 79 43.38 9.41 0.52
N SER A 80 44.20 10.38 0.92
CA SER A 80 44.35 10.69 2.35
C SER A 80 43.03 11.20 2.92
N TRP A 81 42.78 10.82 4.17
CA TRP A 81 41.58 11.23 4.88
C TRP A 81 41.46 12.76 5.00
N GLN A 82 42.60 13.44 5.16
CA GLN A 82 42.68 14.90 5.25
C GLN A 82 42.23 15.56 3.95
N ARG A 83 42.57 14.96 2.80
CA ARG A 83 42.14 15.45 1.49
C ARG A 83 40.65 15.26 1.27
N ILE A 84 40.11 14.07 1.51
CA ILE A 84 38.67 13.79 1.39
C ILE A 84 37.86 14.71 2.31
N TRP A 85 38.33 14.90 3.55
CA TRP A 85 37.74 15.85 4.48
C TRP A 85 37.75 17.29 3.96
N GLY A 86 38.89 17.78 3.46
CA GLY A 86 39.02 19.14 2.93
C GLY A 86 38.08 19.38 1.75
N MET A 87 37.97 18.40 0.85
CA MET A 87 37.01 18.43 -0.25
C MET A 87 35.57 18.48 0.27
N ALA A 88 35.22 17.55 1.16
CA ALA A 88 33.88 17.44 1.69
C ALA A 88 33.43 18.73 2.40
N TRP A 89 34.34 19.31 3.18
CA TRP A 89 34.18 20.59 3.84
C TRP A 89 33.97 21.73 2.82
N ASN A 90 34.85 21.84 1.83
CA ASN A 90 34.81 22.93 0.85
C ASN A 90 33.54 22.87 0.00
N TYR A 91 33.06 21.68 -0.33
CA TYR A 91 31.81 21.47 -1.09
C TYR A 91 30.53 21.49 -0.25
N GLY A 92 30.65 21.84 1.03
CA GLY A 92 29.50 22.16 1.87
C GLY A 92 28.73 20.96 2.40
N TYR A 93 29.38 19.80 2.52
CA TYR A 93 28.81 18.73 3.33
C TYR A 93 28.83 19.10 4.80
N ASP A 94 27.86 18.62 5.54
CA ASP A 94 27.70 18.74 6.98
C ASP A 94 28.04 17.41 7.68
N PHE A 95 27.87 16.30 6.97
CA PHE A 95 28.33 14.97 7.36
C PHE A 95 28.87 14.22 6.16
N PHE A 96 29.84 13.33 6.41
CA PHE A 96 30.45 12.50 5.38
C PHE A 96 30.91 11.18 5.98
N SER A 97 30.54 10.07 5.34
CA SER A 97 30.88 8.73 5.81
C SER A 97 31.88 8.04 4.91
N ARG A 98 32.82 7.34 5.55
CA ARG A 98 33.70 6.35 4.95
C ARG A 98 33.18 4.97 5.31
N ASN A 99 32.98 4.12 4.31
CA ASN A 99 32.38 2.80 4.47
C ASN A 99 33.10 1.76 3.62
N ASN A 100 34.43 1.67 3.69
CA ASN A 100 35.14 0.66 2.90
C ASN A 100 34.60 -0.76 3.17
N HIS A 101 34.64 -1.60 2.13
CA HIS A 101 34.17 -2.98 2.18
C HIS A 101 34.80 -3.80 3.32
N SER A 102 34.03 -4.72 3.88
CA SER A 102 34.46 -5.64 4.95
C SER A 102 35.39 -6.76 4.50
N THR A 103 35.50 -7.02 3.19
CA THR A 103 36.20 -8.20 2.65
C THR A 103 37.40 -7.88 1.78
N SER A 104 37.39 -6.76 1.08
CA SER A 104 38.59 -6.15 0.53
C SER A 104 39.12 -5.20 1.59
N TRP A 105 40.32 -5.50 2.13
CA TRP A 105 41.10 -4.59 3.00
C TRP A 105 40.86 -4.62 4.52
N GLU A 106 40.60 -5.79 5.11
CA GLU A 106 40.31 -6.00 6.55
C GLU A 106 41.27 -5.32 7.56
N ASP A 107 42.54 -5.15 7.20
CA ASP A 107 43.59 -4.60 8.05
C ASP A 107 43.68 -3.07 8.02
N TYR A 108 43.26 -2.42 6.92
CA TYR A 108 43.43 -0.97 6.73
C TYR A 108 42.57 -0.16 7.72
N ASP A 109 41.36 -0.65 8.01
CA ASP A 109 40.39 0.04 8.85
C ASP A 109 40.45 -0.34 10.34
N SER A 110 41.25 -1.35 10.70
CA SER A 110 41.32 -1.94 12.04
C SER A 110 41.72 -0.98 13.18
N ASN A 111 42.35 0.16 12.86
CA ASN A 111 42.94 1.09 13.84
C ASN A 111 42.29 2.49 13.89
N ARG A 112 41.10 2.71 13.32
CA ARG A 112 40.49 4.05 13.24
C ARG A 112 39.25 4.22 14.12
N PRO A 113 39.02 5.40 14.75
CA PRO A 113 37.84 5.61 15.60
C PRO A 113 36.54 5.65 14.78
N TYR A 114 35.45 5.13 15.37
CA TYR A 114 34.09 5.05 14.81
C TYR A 114 33.51 6.39 14.34
N LEU A 115 33.71 7.43 15.14
CA LEU A 115 33.22 8.78 14.87
C LEU A 115 34.34 9.75 15.21
N GLN A 116 34.64 10.64 14.28
CA GLN A 116 35.56 11.73 14.53
C GLN A 116 34.91 13.03 14.07
N GLU A 117 34.71 13.93 15.01
CA GLU A 117 34.31 15.29 14.70
C GLU A 117 35.56 16.06 14.28
N TYR A 118 35.55 16.57 13.06
CA TYR A 118 36.63 17.39 12.53
C TYR A 118 36.07 18.77 12.16
N GLY A 119 36.38 19.79 12.98
CA GLY A 119 36.03 21.18 12.72
C GLY A 119 35.65 21.99 13.97
N ASN A 120 35.79 23.32 13.84
CA ASN A 120 35.87 24.32 14.92
C ASN A 120 34.73 24.31 15.97
N THR A 121 35.09 24.56 17.23
CA THR A 121 34.18 25.03 18.28
C THR A 121 33.39 26.24 17.78
N ALA A 122 32.06 26.19 17.89
CA ALA A 122 31.06 27.10 17.30
C ALA A 122 30.60 26.74 15.86
N GLY A 123 29.87 25.62 15.76
CA GLY A 123 28.74 25.53 14.83
C GLY A 123 29.06 25.44 13.35
N ALA A 124 30.28 25.16 12.91
CA ALA A 124 30.60 25.02 11.48
C ALA A 124 31.19 23.65 11.08
N GLY A 125 31.39 22.71 12.00
CA GLY A 125 32.03 21.39 11.77
C GLY A 125 31.36 20.47 10.72
N VAL A 126 32.14 19.53 10.18
CA VAL A 126 31.63 18.35 9.44
C VAL A 126 31.69 17.14 10.38
N VAL A 127 30.59 16.39 10.46
CA VAL A 127 30.55 15.11 11.17
C VAL A 127 31.13 14.05 10.25
N MET A 128 32.33 13.56 10.57
CA MET A 128 32.92 12.47 9.80
C MET A 128 32.61 11.14 10.48
N ILE A 129 32.09 10.23 9.67
CA ILE A 129 31.59 8.94 10.11
C ILE A 129 32.53 7.88 9.58
N SER A 130 33.00 7.01 10.48
CA SER A 130 33.70 5.79 10.11
C SER A 130 32.72 4.64 10.26
N GLY A 131 32.34 4.06 9.14
CA GLY A 131 31.57 2.84 9.09
C GLY A 131 32.29 1.78 8.28
N GLN A 132 31.56 0.70 8.03
CA GLN A 132 32.00 -0.39 7.19
C GLN A 132 30.84 -0.78 6.28
N GLU A 133 31.12 -0.93 4.99
CA GLU A 133 30.18 -1.58 4.09
C GLU A 133 30.36 -3.09 4.21
N ASN A 134 29.31 -3.74 4.67
CA ASN A 134 29.23 -5.19 4.77
C ASN A 134 28.33 -5.70 3.66
N TYR A 135 28.40 -6.99 3.38
CA TYR A 135 27.52 -7.59 2.38
C TYR A 135 26.88 -8.89 2.84
N TYR A 136 25.87 -9.27 2.07
CA TYR A 136 25.17 -10.53 2.12
C TYR A 136 24.98 -11.07 0.69
N ASP A 137 25.46 -12.27 0.38
CA ASP A 137 25.53 -12.77 -1.01
C ASP A 137 24.64 -13.99 -1.32
N GLY A 138 23.78 -14.40 -0.38
CA GLY A 138 22.92 -15.56 -0.55
C GLY A 138 23.66 -16.90 -0.72
N GLY A 139 24.98 -16.93 -0.51
CA GLY A 139 25.83 -18.10 -0.71
C GLY A 139 26.17 -18.41 -2.18
N ASN A 140 25.80 -17.54 -3.13
CA ASN A 140 25.89 -17.83 -4.57
C ASN A 140 27.05 -17.12 -5.29
N HIS A 141 27.96 -16.46 -4.55
CA HIS A 141 28.99 -15.63 -5.18
C HIS A 141 30.38 -16.29 -5.20
N PRO A 142 31.15 -16.19 -6.32
CA PRO A 142 32.48 -16.77 -6.43
C PRO A 142 33.44 -16.23 -5.37
N PRO A 143 34.34 -17.07 -4.79
CA PRO A 143 35.37 -16.59 -3.88
C PRO A 143 36.28 -15.55 -4.56
N GLY A 144 36.35 -14.35 -4.00
CA GLY A 144 37.26 -13.29 -4.46
C GLY A 144 36.66 -12.25 -5.42
N SER A 145 35.37 -12.34 -5.74
CA SER A 145 34.64 -11.24 -6.38
C SER A 145 34.25 -10.19 -5.34
N HIS A 146 34.39 -8.91 -5.70
CA HIS A 146 34.11 -7.75 -4.85
C HIS A 146 32.70 -7.16 -5.07
N ASP A 147 31.95 -7.69 -6.03
CA ASP A 147 30.70 -7.12 -6.55
C ASP A 147 29.49 -7.93 -6.02
N HIS A 148 29.07 -7.67 -4.77
CA HIS A 148 27.98 -8.42 -4.13
C HIS A 148 26.63 -7.72 -4.34
N PRO A 149 25.53 -8.48 -4.53
CA PRO A 149 24.24 -7.90 -4.89
C PRO A 149 23.55 -7.15 -3.75
N ASN A 150 23.90 -7.42 -2.48
CA ASN A 150 23.27 -6.81 -1.32
C ASN A 150 24.34 -6.27 -0.35
N HIS A 151 24.45 -4.95 -0.29
CA HIS A 151 25.36 -4.26 0.64
C HIS A 151 24.60 -3.47 1.70
N TYR A 152 25.24 -3.28 2.85
CA TYR A 152 24.73 -2.42 3.91
C TYR A 152 25.87 -1.79 4.70
N ASN A 153 25.69 -0.53 5.07
CA ASN A 153 26.64 0.20 5.91
C ASN A 153 26.27 0.06 7.38
N THR A 154 27.29 -0.22 8.20
CA THR A 154 27.18 -0.07 9.65
C THR A 154 27.84 1.22 10.09
N ILE A 155 27.13 1.98 10.90
CA ILE A 155 27.56 3.25 11.49
C ILE A 155 27.58 3.06 13.00
N ASN A 156 28.60 3.61 13.67
CA ASN A 156 28.77 3.46 15.13
C ASN A 156 28.87 1.97 15.59
N GLY A 157 29.40 1.10 14.72
CA GLY A 157 29.60 -0.34 14.95
C GLY A 157 30.43 -1.00 13.83
N TRP A 158 31.30 -1.96 14.18
CA TRP A 158 32.12 -2.76 13.22
C TRP A 158 31.80 -4.26 13.32
N PRO A 159 30.53 -4.71 13.20
CA PRO A 159 30.29 -6.13 13.04
C PRO A 159 30.81 -6.54 11.65
N LYS A 160 32.05 -6.99 11.57
CA LYS A 160 32.61 -7.53 10.33
C LYS A 160 31.77 -8.71 9.89
N GLN A 161 31.16 -8.60 8.72
CA GLN A 161 30.33 -9.66 8.18
C GLN A 161 30.58 -9.91 6.69
N LYS A 162 30.75 -11.21 6.41
CA LYS A 162 30.68 -11.88 5.12
C LYS A 162 29.75 -13.07 5.32
N SER A 163 28.59 -13.09 4.68
CA SER A 163 27.55 -14.07 5.00
C SER A 163 26.75 -14.50 3.79
N GLY A 164 26.31 -15.76 3.85
CA GLY A 164 25.47 -16.42 2.85
C GLY A 164 23.98 -16.46 3.18
N ASN A 165 23.46 -15.86 4.29
CA ASN A 165 22.01 -15.68 4.51
C ASN A 165 21.61 -14.44 5.36
N LEU A 166 20.37 -13.96 5.20
CA LEU A 166 19.80 -12.85 5.99
C LEU A 166 19.76 -13.09 7.51
N SER A 167 19.66 -14.34 7.96
CA SER A 167 19.55 -14.64 9.40
C SER A 167 20.85 -14.36 10.14
N GLU A 168 21.99 -14.58 9.49
CA GLU A 168 23.31 -14.21 10.00
C GLU A 168 23.50 -12.69 10.04
N PHE A 169 22.96 -11.95 9.05
CA PHE A 169 22.89 -10.49 9.09
C PHE A 169 22.19 -10.01 10.37
N TYR A 170 20.98 -10.52 10.62
CA TYR A 170 20.24 -10.17 11.84
C TYR A 170 21.00 -10.52 13.12
N ALA A 171 21.63 -11.70 13.17
CA ALA A 171 22.39 -12.14 14.35
C ALA A 171 23.61 -11.28 14.66
N LYS A 172 24.18 -10.59 13.66
CA LYS A 172 25.35 -9.72 13.83
C LYS A 172 25.03 -8.31 14.26
N ILE A 173 23.95 -7.72 13.75
CA ILE A 173 23.62 -6.32 14.05
C ILE A 173 22.73 -6.16 15.30
N ILE A 174 21.82 -7.11 15.57
CA ILE A 174 20.89 -7.02 16.70
C ILE A 174 21.61 -6.88 18.06
N PRO A 175 22.71 -7.60 18.36
CA PRO A 175 23.43 -7.44 19.62
C PRO A 175 24.07 -6.06 19.81
N GLY A 176 24.28 -5.30 18.73
CA GLY A 176 24.83 -3.94 18.78
C GLY A 176 23.78 -2.86 19.08
N TYR A 177 22.49 -3.22 19.16
CA TYR A 177 21.43 -2.28 19.48
C TYR A 177 21.50 -1.82 20.93
N THR A 178 21.38 -0.52 21.16
CA THR A 178 21.06 0.05 22.46
C THR A 178 19.96 1.11 22.33
N PRO A 179 19.17 1.38 23.38
CA PRO A 179 18.18 2.46 23.34
C PRO A 179 18.77 3.87 23.20
N ASP A 180 20.04 4.06 23.58
CA ASP A 180 20.75 5.33 23.43
C ASP A 180 21.48 5.35 22.10
N ALA A 181 20.98 6.14 21.14
CA ALA A 181 21.54 6.26 19.79
C ALA A 181 23.05 6.52 19.78
N SER A 182 23.59 7.27 20.76
CA SER A 182 25.03 7.54 20.82
C SER A 182 25.90 6.30 21.04
N SER A 183 25.31 5.22 21.56
CA SER A 183 25.96 3.95 21.86
C SER A 183 25.43 2.78 21.03
N SER A 184 24.41 3.01 20.21
CA SER A 184 23.81 1.98 19.35
C SER A 184 24.57 1.88 18.03
N ILE A 185 24.57 0.68 17.46
CA ILE A 185 24.82 0.52 16.03
C ILE A 185 23.65 1.08 15.23
N HIS A 186 23.98 1.63 14.06
CA HIS A 186 23.06 2.16 13.06
C HIS A 186 23.34 1.48 11.72
N VAL A 187 22.30 1.22 10.95
CA VAL A 187 22.40 0.48 9.69
C VAL A 187 21.71 1.24 8.57
N GLN A 188 22.44 1.39 7.47
CA GLN A 188 21.90 1.78 6.18
C GLN A 188 21.90 0.58 5.25
N LEU A 189 20.78 0.33 4.57
CA LEU A 189 20.74 -0.62 3.45
C LEU A 189 21.21 0.11 2.19
N ASN A 190 22.19 -0.46 1.47
CA ASN A 190 22.75 0.15 0.26
C ASN A 190 22.05 -0.41 -0.99
N HIS A 191 21.98 0.40 -2.05
CA HIS A 191 21.58 0.01 -3.41
C HIS A 191 20.35 -0.90 -3.53
N VAL A 192 19.24 -0.58 -2.85
CA VAL A 192 18.04 -1.44 -2.85
C VAL A 192 17.32 -1.38 -4.19
N ALA A 193 17.78 -2.18 -5.15
CA ALA A 193 17.20 -2.37 -6.47
C ALA A 193 16.08 -3.43 -6.46
N PRO A 194 15.17 -3.46 -7.45
CA PRO A 194 14.10 -4.47 -7.53
C PRO A 194 14.60 -5.94 -7.52
N ALA A 195 15.87 -6.17 -7.85
CA ALA A 195 16.52 -7.48 -7.83
C ALA A 195 16.94 -7.95 -6.41
N THR A 196 17.01 -7.07 -5.41
CA THR A 196 17.42 -7.39 -4.03
C THR A 196 16.22 -7.86 -3.19
N ALA A 197 15.53 -8.91 -3.66
CA ALA A 197 14.30 -9.44 -3.05
C ALA A 197 14.44 -9.75 -1.54
N ASP A 198 15.67 -9.97 -1.07
CA ASP A 198 16.01 -10.38 0.28
C ASP A 198 15.79 -9.29 1.34
N TYR A 199 16.16 -8.02 1.09
CA TYR A 199 15.96 -6.94 2.07
C TYR A 199 14.48 -6.68 2.39
N THR A 200 13.58 -7.19 1.56
CA THR A 200 12.14 -6.98 1.76
C THR A 200 11.56 -7.84 2.88
N GLN A 201 12.29 -8.82 3.43
CA GLN A 201 11.74 -9.78 4.40
C GLN A 201 12.17 -9.50 5.84
N LEU A 202 11.23 -9.08 6.69
CA LEU A 202 11.44 -9.02 8.14
C LEU A 202 11.29 -10.42 8.80
N PRO A 203 12.00 -10.72 9.90
CA PRO A 203 11.89 -12.00 10.58
C PRO A 203 10.49 -12.28 11.16
N ALA A 204 10.10 -13.55 11.30
CA ALA A 204 8.82 -13.91 11.90
C ALA A 204 8.75 -13.61 13.42
N ASP A 205 9.89 -13.58 14.09
CA ASP A 205 9.98 -13.24 15.51
C ASP A 205 9.76 -11.73 15.77
N ALA A 206 8.77 -11.40 16.60
CA ALA A 206 8.34 -10.02 16.82
C ALA A 206 9.41 -9.16 17.49
N ALA A 207 10.12 -9.70 18.49
CA ALA A 207 11.15 -8.96 19.21
C ALA A 207 12.33 -8.62 18.28
N ARG A 208 12.79 -9.58 17.47
CA ARG A 208 13.82 -9.34 16.46
C ARG A 208 13.38 -8.31 15.42
N ARG A 209 12.14 -8.38 14.92
CA ARG A 209 11.62 -7.35 14.00
C ARG A 209 11.65 -5.96 14.61
N ASP A 210 11.19 -5.84 15.85
CA ASP A 210 11.10 -4.54 16.51
C ASP A 210 12.47 -3.98 16.81
N THR A 211 13.46 -4.81 17.13
CA THR A 211 14.86 -4.37 17.21
C THR A 211 15.41 -3.95 15.86
N LEU A 212 15.17 -4.73 14.79
CA LEU A 212 15.61 -4.38 13.43
C LEU A 212 15.04 -3.05 12.97
N ARG A 213 13.77 -2.78 13.27
CA ARG A 213 13.15 -1.48 13.01
C ARG A 213 13.83 -0.34 13.76
N ARG A 214 14.55 -0.59 14.85
CA ARG A 214 15.23 0.46 15.64
C ARG A 214 16.69 0.67 15.25
N ILE A 215 17.33 -0.29 14.58
CA ILE A 215 18.73 -0.19 14.14
C ILE A 215 18.90 0.03 12.64
N VAL A 216 17.94 -0.40 11.82
CA VAL A 216 17.95 -0.10 10.38
C VAL A 216 17.21 1.22 10.20
N ASP A 217 17.99 2.27 10.05
CA ASP A 217 17.52 3.66 10.11
C ASP A 217 17.15 4.19 8.73
N THR A 218 17.93 3.77 7.73
CA THR A 218 17.90 4.39 6.41
C THR A 218 18.17 3.41 5.27
N VAL A 219 17.73 3.78 4.08
CA VAL A 219 17.91 3.01 2.86
C VAL A 219 18.30 3.91 1.70
N GLU A 220 19.35 3.52 1.01
CA GLU A 220 19.80 4.14 -0.22
C GLU A 220 18.86 3.78 -1.36
N ILE A 221 18.18 4.80 -1.90
CA ILE A 221 17.21 4.67 -2.99
C ILE A 221 17.68 5.41 -4.26
N ALA A 222 18.97 5.77 -4.31
CA ALA A 222 19.64 6.30 -5.49
C ALA A 222 21.15 6.07 -5.42
N HIS A 223 21.71 5.58 -6.53
CA HIS A 223 23.12 5.28 -6.74
C HIS A 223 23.62 5.72 -8.14
N GLY A 224 24.74 6.45 -8.15
CA GLY A 224 25.46 6.94 -9.33
C GLY A 224 26.06 5.95 -10.33
N ASP A 225 25.69 4.67 -10.38
CA ASP A 225 26.15 3.71 -11.40
C ASP A 225 25.32 3.75 -12.72
N GLY A 226 24.24 4.55 -12.75
CA GLY A 226 23.36 4.67 -13.92
C GLY A 226 22.11 3.79 -13.88
N SER A 227 21.97 2.91 -12.88
CA SER A 227 20.70 2.25 -12.56
C SER A 227 19.60 3.24 -12.10
N ASP A 228 20.03 4.45 -11.71
CA ASP A 228 19.21 5.62 -11.32
C ASP A 228 18.37 6.26 -12.44
N ALA A 229 18.49 5.80 -13.69
CA ALA A 229 17.78 6.40 -14.82
C ALA A 229 16.25 6.40 -14.69
N ASN A 230 15.68 5.63 -13.76
CA ASN A 230 14.24 5.61 -13.48
C ASN A 230 13.93 5.80 -11.99
N HIS A 231 13.81 7.06 -11.56
CA HIS A 231 13.48 7.46 -10.18
C HIS A 231 12.24 6.76 -9.61
N LEU A 232 11.28 6.37 -10.45
CA LEU A 232 10.07 5.65 -10.03
C LEU A 232 10.35 4.18 -9.67
N THR A 233 11.34 3.55 -10.31
CA THR A 233 11.73 2.17 -9.99
C THR A 233 12.29 2.07 -8.58
N ASN A 234 13.22 2.95 -8.21
CA ASN A 234 13.79 2.97 -6.86
C ASN A 234 12.74 3.32 -5.80
N LEU A 235 11.81 4.22 -6.14
CA LEU A 235 10.68 4.55 -5.28
C LEU A 235 9.75 3.34 -5.04
N ARG A 236 9.53 2.49 -6.05
CA ARG A 236 8.76 1.23 -5.91
C ARG A 236 9.46 0.22 -5.00
N SER A 237 10.78 0.07 -5.12
CA SER A 237 11.58 -0.77 -4.21
C SER A 237 11.45 -0.26 -2.77
N TYR A 238 11.56 1.05 -2.57
CA TYR A 238 11.37 1.69 -1.27
C TYR A 238 9.97 1.44 -0.70
N PHE A 239 8.92 1.60 -1.51
CA PHE A 239 7.55 1.31 -1.07
C PHE A 239 7.33 -0.16 -0.71
N THR A 240 8.06 -1.07 -1.34
CA THR A 240 8.02 -2.49 -0.98
C THR A 240 8.59 -2.74 0.41
N LEU A 241 9.71 -2.10 0.77
CA LEU A 241 10.23 -2.15 2.14
C LEU A 241 9.21 -1.62 3.15
N LEU A 242 8.63 -0.44 2.88
CA LEU A 242 7.66 0.19 3.78
C LEU A 242 6.40 -0.67 3.97
N ARG A 243 5.87 -1.27 2.90
CA ARG A 243 4.72 -2.20 2.95
C ARG A 243 5.03 -3.46 3.76
N ASN A 244 6.25 -3.96 3.67
CA ASN A 244 6.69 -5.13 4.44
C ASN A 244 7.01 -4.78 5.91
N GLY A 245 6.77 -3.54 6.32
CA GLY A 245 6.77 -3.13 7.70
C GLY A 245 8.12 -2.61 8.20
N TRP A 246 9.06 -2.29 7.31
CA TRP A 246 10.27 -1.56 7.68
C TRP A 246 9.93 -0.13 8.14
N ARG A 247 10.84 0.44 8.94
CA ARG A 247 10.78 1.81 9.47
C ARG A 247 12.02 2.58 9.04
N VAL A 248 12.19 2.80 7.74
CA VAL A 248 13.43 3.36 7.19
C VAL A 248 13.18 4.67 6.48
N SER A 249 14.11 5.61 6.63
CA SER A 249 14.16 6.87 5.90
C SER A 249 14.94 6.73 4.59
N PRO A 250 14.68 7.55 3.56
CA PRO A 250 15.35 7.45 2.27
C PRO A 250 16.65 8.26 2.23
N THR A 251 17.68 7.72 1.59
CA THR A 251 18.97 8.38 1.34
C THR A 251 19.43 8.24 -0.11
N ALA A 252 20.43 9.04 -0.49
CA ALA A 252 21.05 9.00 -1.81
C ALA A 252 22.55 9.22 -1.71
N HIS A 253 23.32 8.34 -2.35
CA HIS A 253 24.76 8.43 -2.41
C HIS A 253 25.27 7.98 -3.78
N TYR A 254 26.59 8.04 -3.94
CA TYR A 254 27.25 7.83 -5.22
C TYR A 254 28.12 6.58 -5.24
N ASP A 255 28.23 5.89 -4.10
CA ASP A 255 29.17 4.80 -3.91
C ASP A 255 30.58 5.17 -4.39
N VAL A 256 31.03 6.38 -4.05
CA VAL A 256 32.25 6.92 -4.68
C VAL A 256 33.44 6.14 -4.17
N HIS A 257 34.22 5.60 -5.10
CA HIS A 257 35.50 4.98 -4.81
C HIS A 257 36.66 5.93 -5.13
N ALA A 258 37.67 5.95 -4.27
CA ALA A 258 38.95 6.57 -4.62
C ALA A 258 39.69 5.64 -5.59
N GLU A 259 39.39 5.76 -6.87
CA GLU A 259 39.95 4.90 -7.91
C GLU A 259 40.95 5.62 -8.81
N ARG A 260 41.97 4.86 -9.19
CA ARG A 260 42.81 5.15 -10.35
C ARG A 260 42.24 4.34 -11.50
N ASP A 261 41.84 5.01 -12.57
CA ASP A 261 41.25 4.37 -13.76
C ASP A 261 42.19 3.27 -14.32
N ASN A 262 41.87 2.00 -14.04
CA ASN A 262 42.63 0.84 -14.53
C ASN A 262 42.22 0.43 -15.96
N ASN A 263 41.17 1.03 -16.54
CA ASN A 263 40.70 0.70 -17.89
C ASN A 263 41.27 1.60 -18.99
N SER A 264 42.09 2.59 -18.65
CA SER A 264 42.90 3.32 -19.62
C SER A 264 44.36 2.91 -19.45
N HIS A 265 44.84 2.04 -20.36
CA HIS A 265 46.28 1.77 -20.47
C HIS A 265 47.04 3.09 -20.46
N TRP A 266 48.02 3.20 -19.58
CA TRP A 266 48.90 4.36 -19.49
C TRP A 266 49.42 4.72 -20.89
N GLY A 267 49.06 5.91 -21.40
CA GLY A 267 49.44 6.35 -22.75
C GLY A 267 48.44 6.07 -23.88
N ALA A 268 47.24 5.56 -23.57
CA ALA A 268 46.14 5.46 -24.53
C ALA A 268 45.81 6.84 -25.11
N ARG A 269 45.56 6.88 -26.41
CA ARG A 269 45.19 8.10 -27.14
C ARG A 269 43.83 7.90 -27.78
N ASN A 270 43.00 8.94 -27.77
CA ASN A 270 41.83 9.02 -28.63
C ASN A 270 42.28 8.89 -30.10
N ALA A 271 41.35 8.63 -31.02
CA ALA A 271 41.65 8.52 -32.46
C ALA A 271 42.32 9.77 -33.05
N ASP A 272 42.19 10.92 -32.39
CA ASP A 272 42.82 12.21 -32.73
C ASP A 272 44.25 12.39 -32.14
N GLY A 273 44.78 11.38 -31.44
CA GLY A 273 46.10 11.44 -30.82
C GLY A 273 46.14 12.14 -29.45
N SER A 274 45.04 12.69 -28.95
CA SER A 274 44.97 13.27 -27.60
C SER A 274 45.01 12.17 -26.53
N LEU A 275 45.67 12.44 -25.40
CA LEU A 275 45.71 11.49 -24.27
C LEU A 275 44.29 11.20 -23.75
N VAL A 276 43.98 9.92 -23.59
CA VAL A 276 42.81 9.47 -22.82
C VAL A 276 43.00 9.94 -21.38
N ARG A 277 42.05 10.71 -20.86
CA ARG A 277 42.14 11.31 -19.52
C ARG A 277 41.62 10.30 -18.50
N PRO A 278 42.43 9.86 -17.52
CA PRO A 278 41.97 8.92 -16.51
C PRO A 278 40.94 9.60 -15.60
N TRP A 279 39.77 8.97 -15.41
CA TRP A 279 38.76 9.43 -14.47
C TRP A 279 39.23 9.10 -13.05
N VAL A 280 39.51 10.12 -12.22
CA VAL A 280 39.69 9.93 -10.78
C VAL A 280 38.39 10.34 -10.11
N HIS A 281 37.69 9.37 -9.52
CA HIS A 281 36.54 9.64 -8.67
C HIS A 281 37.05 10.08 -7.29
N PHE A 282 36.56 11.23 -6.79
CA PHE A 282 37.00 11.80 -5.51
C PHE A 282 35.84 11.73 -4.50
N PRO A 283 35.91 10.90 -3.46
CA PRO A 283 34.80 10.70 -2.52
C PRO A 283 34.32 11.98 -1.84
N GLY A 284 35.21 12.93 -1.55
CA GLY A 284 34.83 14.23 -0.97
C GLY A 284 34.35 15.26 -1.99
N GLN A 285 34.40 14.95 -3.29
CA GLN A 285 33.90 15.80 -4.35
C GLN A 285 32.50 15.35 -4.78
N PRO A 286 31.53 16.26 -4.81
CA PRO A 286 30.26 15.98 -5.46
C PRO A 286 30.41 15.68 -6.95
N TYR A 287 29.68 14.69 -7.47
CA TYR A 287 29.80 14.25 -8.86
C TYR A 287 29.35 15.32 -9.86
N GLU A 288 28.42 16.19 -9.46
CA GLU A 288 27.94 17.34 -10.23
C GLU A 288 29.07 18.33 -10.61
N VAL A 289 30.17 18.38 -9.84
CA VAL A 289 31.33 19.25 -10.12
C VAL A 289 32.36 18.55 -11.02
N VAL A 290 32.27 17.23 -11.21
CA VAL A 290 33.17 16.43 -12.05
C VAL A 290 32.81 16.55 -13.55
N GLN A 291 32.03 17.57 -13.93
CA GLN A 291 31.68 17.88 -15.31
C GLN A 291 32.88 17.75 -16.26
N ARG A 292 32.71 16.82 -17.20
CA ARG A 292 33.74 16.36 -18.12
C ARG A 292 34.18 17.51 -19.03
N ALA A 293 35.49 17.70 -19.14
CA ALA A 293 36.15 18.76 -19.91
C ALA A 293 35.96 18.70 -21.45
N ASN A 294 34.98 17.94 -21.95
CA ASN A 294 34.65 17.71 -23.35
C ASN A 294 33.17 18.01 -23.70
N GLY A 295 32.38 18.62 -22.80
CA GLY A 295 31.11 19.24 -23.17
C GLY A 295 29.93 18.30 -23.42
N GLU A 296 30.07 17.00 -23.18
CA GLU A 296 28.95 16.05 -23.22
C GLU A 296 28.14 16.10 -21.91
N GLN A 297 26.91 16.61 -22.02
CA GLN A 297 25.98 16.84 -20.93
C GLN A 297 25.14 15.59 -20.61
N ASN A 298 25.71 14.59 -19.94
CA ASN A 298 24.91 13.54 -19.30
C ASN A 298 24.83 13.80 -17.79
N PHE A 299 24.02 14.79 -17.42
CA PHE A 299 23.64 15.07 -16.04
C PHE A 299 22.63 14.02 -15.57
N ALA A 300 23.10 12.84 -15.18
CA ALA A 300 22.28 12.00 -14.33
C ALA A 300 22.25 12.66 -12.92
N PRO A 301 21.08 13.01 -12.37
CA PRO A 301 20.96 13.51 -11.01
C PRO A 301 21.38 12.40 -10.02
N ARG A 302 22.55 12.53 -9.38
CA ARG A 302 23.14 11.46 -8.54
C ARG A 302 23.00 11.69 -7.02
N GLY A 303 22.39 12.83 -6.64
CA GLY A 303 21.76 13.06 -5.34
C GLY A 303 22.62 13.13 -4.08
N ARG A 304 22.04 13.59 -2.98
CA ARG A 304 22.66 13.65 -1.66
C ARG A 304 21.64 13.25 -0.60
N THR A 305 22.15 12.93 0.58
CA THR A 305 21.31 12.82 1.76
C THR A 305 21.19 14.16 2.44
N GLY A 306 19.96 14.54 2.78
CA GLY A 306 19.68 15.58 3.74
C GLY A 306 19.23 14.99 5.09
N MET A 307 19.39 15.78 6.14
CA MET A 307 18.91 15.49 7.50
C MET A 307 18.30 16.75 8.08
N VAL A 308 17.15 16.62 8.73
CA VAL A 308 16.48 17.73 9.42
C VAL A 308 16.55 17.54 10.94
N LEU A 309 16.88 18.59 11.67
CA LEU A 309 16.89 18.58 13.14
C LEU A 309 16.21 19.86 13.67
N PRO A 310 15.59 19.81 14.87
CA PRO A 310 15.03 21.01 15.48
C PRO A 310 16.04 22.15 15.55
N GLN A 311 15.59 23.38 15.30
CA GLN A 311 16.43 24.55 15.45
C GLN A 311 16.90 24.66 16.91
N GLY A 312 18.19 24.92 17.11
CA GLY A 312 18.81 24.97 18.43
C GLY A 312 19.48 23.66 18.86
N THR A 313 19.23 22.54 18.18
CA THR A 313 19.98 21.29 18.38
C THR A 313 21.46 21.51 18.01
N PRO A 314 22.41 21.35 18.94
CA PRO A 314 23.84 21.50 18.65
C PRO A 314 24.29 20.45 17.62
N TRP A 315 24.79 20.90 16.48
CA TRP A 315 25.30 19.99 15.46
C TRP A 315 26.57 19.27 15.94
N GLY A 316 26.58 17.94 15.79
CA GLY A 316 27.66 17.05 16.20
C GLY A 316 27.25 15.59 16.00
N SER A 317 28.16 14.67 16.31
CA SER A 317 28.00 13.21 16.17
C SER A 317 26.75 12.70 16.90
N ASN A 318 26.52 13.11 18.14
CA ASN A 318 25.33 12.71 18.88
C ASN A 318 24.03 13.18 18.21
N ALA A 319 23.99 14.43 17.73
CA ALA A 319 22.81 14.94 17.04
C ALA A 319 22.56 14.21 15.71
N PHE A 320 23.63 13.87 15.01
CA PHE A 320 23.60 13.07 13.79
C PHE A 320 23.04 11.66 14.05
N LEU A 321 23.56 10.93 15.04
CA LEU A 321 23.09 9.58 15.38
C LEU A 321 21.64 9.56 15.85
N ASN A 322 21.24 10.55 16.66
CA ASN A 322 19.83 10.71 17.04
C ASN A 322 18.96 10.97 15.81
N GLY A 323 19.40 11.84 14.89
CA GLY A 323 18.71 12.09 13.62
C GLY A 323 18.52 10.83 12.77
N LEU A 324 19.50 9.92 12.74
CA LEU A 324 19.35 8.60 12.11
C LEU A 324 18.29 7.75 12.84
N SER A 325 18.40 7.60 14.17
CA SER A 325 17.46 6.80 14.98
C SER A 325 16.00 7.26 14.86
N GLU A 326 15.81 8.56 14.65
CA GLU A 326 14.52 9.20 14.46
C GLU A 326 14.08 9.29 12.98
N ARG A 327 14.82 8.66 12.06
CA ARG A 327 14.50 8.61 10.62
C ARG A 327 14.34 10.00 9.99
N ARG A 328 15.20 10.95 10.38
CA ARG A 328 15.12 12.36 9.94
C ARG A 328 15.84 12.65 8.64
N THR A 329 16.18 11.63 7.86
CA THR A 329 16.87 11.82 6.58
C THR A 329 15.89 11.95 5.42
N PHE A 330 16.36 12.56 4.34
CA PHE A 330 15.68 12.58 3.07
C PHE A 330 16.70 12.40 1.94
N ARG A 331 16.20 11.95 0.79
CA ARG A 331 16.95 11.98 -0.47
C ARG A 331 16.66 13.29 -1.20
N THR A 332 17.69 13.91 -1.74
CA THR A 332 17.55 14.89 -2.82
C THR A 332 18.35 14.41 -4.03
N THR A 333 17.84 14.55 -5.25
CA THR A 333 18.61 14.30 -6.47
C THR A 333 19.23 15.55 -7.07
N MET A 334 18.88 16.73 -6.54
CA MET A 334 19.52 17.99 -6.89
C MET A 334 20.49 18.49 -5.85
N ASP A 335 21.50 19.19 -6.38
CA ASP A 335 22.52 19.88 -5.62
C ASP A 335 21.84 20.87 -4.67
N ARG A 336 21.93 20.55 -3.38
CA ARG A 336 21.58 21.42 -2.25
C ARG A 336 20.08 21.66 -2.05
N SER A 337 19.21 21.17 -2.92
CA SER A 337 17.77 21.33 -2.71
C SER A 337 17.35 20.54 -1.47
N VAL A 338 16.55 21.17 -0.62
CA VAL A 338 16.12 20.62 0.66
C VAL A 338 14.61 20.68 0.77
N GLY A 339 14.07 19.79 1.59
CA GLY A 339 12.66 19.86 1.92
C GLY A 339 12.34 19.15 3.22
N MET A 340 11.18 19.51 3.75
CA MET A 340 10.62 18.96 4.97
C MET A 340 9.10 19.02 4.85
N TYR A 341 8.40 18.10 5.51
CA TYR A 341 6.97 18.26 5.71
C TYR A 341 6.58 17.83 7.13
N ALA A 342 5.39 18.28 7.52
CA ALA A 342 4.72 17.88 8.74
C ALA A 342 3.27 17.51 8.45
N ALA A 343 2.77 16.51 9.16
CA ALA A 343 1.38 16.07 9.15
C ALA A 343 0.78 16.39 10.54
N GLY A 344 -0.01 17.47 10.62
CA GLY A 344 -0.42 18.03 11.91
C GLY A 344 0.77 18.63 12.68
N ASP A 345 1.02 18.15 13.89
CA ASP A 345 2.15 18.51 14.75
C ASP A 345 3.35 17.56 14.61
N ARG A 346 3.26 16.56 13.73
CA ARG A 346 4.25 15.50 13.53
C ARG A 346 5.07 15.75 12.28
N VAL A 347 6.37 15.57 12.35
CA VAL A 347 7.28 15.83 11.23
C VAL A 347 7.67 14.53 10.53
N MET A 348 8.16 14.63 9.29
CA MET A 348 8.75 13.48 8.59
C MET A 348 9.66 12.64 9.49
N GLY A 349 9.52 11.32 9.46
CA GLY A 349 10.21 10.38 10.36
C GLY A 349 9.42 9.97 11.60
N ASP A 350 8.38 10.73 12.00
CA ASP A 350 7.59 10.42 13.19
C ASP A 350 6.73 9.16 13.02
N GLU A 351 6.60 8.41 14.13
CA GLU A 351 5.61 7.35 14.30
C GLU A 351 4.61 7.76 15.38
N PHE A 352 3.31 7.71 15.07
CA PHE A 352 2.27 8.10 16.02
C PHE A 352 0.94 7.39 15.78
N SER A 353 0.08 7.39 16.80
CA SER A 353 -1.29 6.88 16.72
C SER A 353 -2.25 8.04 16.65
N LEU A 354 -3.26 7.92 15.78
CA LEU A 354 -4.38 8.86 15.78
C LEU A 354 -5.35 8.49 16.91
N VAL A 355 -5.87 9.49 17.61
CA VAL A 355 -6.99 9.32 18.55
C VAL A 355 -8.29 9.23 17.75
N ASP A 356 -9.22 8.39 18.20
CA ASP A 356 -10.53 8.21 17.54
C ASP A 356 -11.33 9.51 17.61
N ASN A 357 -11.30 10.25 16.51
CA ASN A 357 -12.22 11.26 16.02
C ASN A 357 -11.67 11.71 14.66
N SER A 358 -12.54 11.86 13.65
CA SER A 358 -12.17 12.14 12.26
C SER A 358 -11.39 13.46 12.13
N GLN A 359 -10.08 13.43 12.33
CA GLN A 359 -9.22 14.59 12.12
C GLN A 359 -8.68 14.54 10.70
N LEU A 360 -8.99 15.59 9.95
CA LEU A 360 -8.33 15.90 8.69
C LEU A 360 -6.83 16.01 8.95
N LEU A 361 -6.04 15.13 8.33
CA LEU A 361 -4.60 15.21 8.40
C LEU A 361 -4.13 16.27 7.40
N ARG A 362 -3.62 17.38 7.94
CA ARG A 362 -3.12 18.52 7.17
C ARG A 362 -1.61 18.39 7.01
N PHE A 363 -1.16 18.40 5.76
CA PHE A 363 0.25 18.30 5.40
C PHE A 363 0.76 19.68 5.00
N LYS A 364 1.67 20.20 5.82
CA LYS A 364 2.44 21.40 5.52
C LYS A 364 3.79 20.98 4.96
N VAL A 365 4.18 21.60 3.86
CA VAL A 365 5.37 21.23 3.09
C VAL A 365 6.21 22.47 2.88
N TRP A 366 7.50 22.34 3.17
CA TRP A 366 8.51 23.36 2.94
C TRP A 366 9.57 22.80 2.00
N GLY A 367 10.04 23.64 1.08
CA GLY A 367 11.08 23.26 0.14
C GLY A 367 11.88 24.48 -0.27
N ARG A 368 13.20 24.32 -0.35
CA ARG A 368 14.11 25.34 -0.88
C ARG A 368 15.08 24.69 -1.85
N SER A 369 15.10 25.15 -3.09
CA SER A 369 16.04 24.75 -4.11
C SER A 369 17.07 25.86 -4.33
N PHE A 370 18.29 25.45 -4.66
CA PHE A 370 19.40 26.37 -4.90
C PHE A 370 19.88 26.19 -6.33
N ALA A 371 20.29 27.28 -6.98
CA ALA A 371 20.82 27.23 -8.33
C ALA A 371 21.97 26.21 -8.45
N GLN A 372 22.01 25.48 -9.56
CA GLN A 372 23.12 24.58 -9.88
C GLN A 372 24.40 25.38 -10.13
N HIS A 373 25.55 24.71 -10.12
CA HIS A 373 26.87 25.34 -10.29
C HIS A 373 27.02 26.08 -11.64
N ASP A 374 26.22 25.73 -12.65
CA ASP A 374 26.19 26.37 -13.98
C ASP A 374 25.17 27.52 -14.09
N GLY A 375 24.46 27.85 -13.00
CA GLY A 375 23.45 28.91 -12.97
C GLY A 375 22.10 28.53 -13.58
N SER A 376 21.88 27.26 -13.95
CA SER A 376 20.62 26.79 -14.52
C SER A 376 19.59 26.36 -13.45
N ARG A 377 18.33 26.25 -13.90
CA ARG A 377 17.05 26.36 -13.19
C ARG A 377 16.84 25.31 -12.09
N ALA A 378 16.90 25.74 -10.83
CA ALA A 378 16.50 24.93 -9.68
C ALA A 378 15.18 25.46 -9.10
N SER A 379 14.05 24.98 -9.61
CA SER A 379 12.72 25.32 -9.10
C SER A 379 11.85 24.08 -8.98
N PHE A 380 10.99 24.04 -7.96
CA PHE A 380 9.99 23.01 -7.79
C PHE A 380 8.76 23.28 -8.66
N SER A 381 8.33 22.26 -9.38
CA SER A 381 7.16 22.29 -10.27
C SER A 381 5.96 21.59 -9.67
N ARG A 382 6.15 20.65 -8.74
CA ARG A 382 5.06 19.87 -8.15
C ARG A 382 5.39 19.35 -6.76
N ALA A 383 4.37 19.27 -5.92
CA ALA A 383 4.41 18.50 -4.68
C ALA A 383 3.46 17.30 -4.79
N GLU A 384 3.93 16.12 -4.41
CA GLU A 384 3.19 14.88 -4.50
C GLU A 384 3.10 14.21 -3.12
N LEU A 385 1.88 13.82 -2.74
CA LEU A 385 1.64 13.01 -1.55
C LEU A 385 1.45 11.55 -1.98
N TRP A 386 2.28 10.67 -1.43
CA TRP A 386 2.32 9.26 -1.80
C TRP A 386 1.95 8.38 -0.61
N SER A 387 1.44 7.19 -0.93
CA SER A 387 1.34 6.08 0.02
C SER A 387 1.90 4.81 -0.62
N PRO A 388 2.68 4.02 0.12
CA PRO A 388 3.18 2.72 -0.36
C PRO A 388 2.07 1.76 -0.80
N ALA A 389 0.83 1.93 -0.32
CA ALA A 389 -0.32 1.14 -0.75
C ALA A 389 -0.74 1.42 -2.21
N ARG A 390 -0.28 2.52 -2.80
CA ARG A 390 -0.54 2.94 -4.19
C ARG A 390 0.78 3.29 -4.88
N PRO A 391 1.61 2.29 -5.20
CA PRO A 391 2.98 2.53 -5.65
C PRO A 391 3.08 3.09 -7.08
N ASP A 392 2.00 3.04 -7.86
CA ASP A 392 2.00 3.45 -9.27
C ASP A 392 1.65 4.93 -9.49
N ALA A 393 1.01 5.59 -8.52
CA ALA A 393 0.58 6.98 -8.65
C ALA A 393 0.44 7.68 -7.27
N PRO A 394 0.68 9.00 -7.20
CA PRO A 394 0.47 9.75 -5.96
C PRO A 394 -1.01 9.76 -5.56
N ILE A 395 -1.29 9.81 -4.26
CA ILE A 395 -2.65 10.01 -3.72
C ILE A 395 -3.18 11.36 -4.17
N ARG A 396 -2.33 12.39 -4.10
CA ARG A 396 -2.66 13.76 -4.47
C ARG A 396 -1.41 14.44 -5.00
N SER A 397 -1.62 15.33 -5.95
CA SER A 397 -0.56 16.14 -6.55
C SER A 397 -1.02 17.60 -6.59
N VAL A 398 -0.09 18.52 -6.34
CA VAL A 398 -0.31 19.97 -6.37
C VAL A 398 0.78 20.59 -7.22
N ASP A 399 0.38 21.27 -8.28
CA ASP A 399 1.32 22.04 -9.11
C ASP A 399 1.83 23.25 -8.33
N LEU A 400 3.14 23.45 -8.41
CA LEU A 400 3.84 24.58 -7.84
C LEU A 400 4.16 25.55 -8.98
N ALA A 401 4.10 26.86 -8.70
CA ALA A 401 4.33 27.91 -9.70
C ALA A 401 5.80 28.05 -10.13
N ASN A 402 6.55 26.95 -10.27
CA ASN A 402 7.99 26.91 -10.54
C ASN A 402 8.77 27.81 -9.57
N THR A 403 8.59 27.57 -8.28
CA THR A 403 9.20 28.37 -7.21
C THR A 403 10.51 27.75 -6.71
N THR A 404 11.43 28.58 -6.23
CA THR A 404 12.68 28.14 -5.60
C THR A 404 12.57 28.00 -4.09
N ASP A 405 11.52 28.55 -3.48
CA ASP A 405 11.28 28.50 -2.05
C ASP A 405 9.77 28.51 -1.77
N PHE A 406 9.30 27.68 -0.85
CA PHE A 406 7.91 27.69 -0.41
C PHE A 406 7.76 27.02 0.96
N GLY A 407 6.66 27.37 1.63
CA GLY A 407 6.24 26.83 2.91
C GLY A 407 4.75 27.03 3.10
N ALA A 408 3.95 25.99 2.87
CA ALA A 408 2.49 26.10 2.88
C ALA A 408 1.81 24.77 3.21
N GLU A 409 0.55 24.85 3.65
CA GLU A 409 -0.33 23.69 3.69
C GLU A 409 -0.76 23.34 2.26
N LEU A 410 -0.35 22.17 1.77
CA LEU A 410 -0.61 21.73 0.40
C LEU A 410 -1.63 20.60 0.32
N PHE A 411 -1.70 19.74 1.35
CA PHE A 411 -2.61 18.61 1.36
C PHE A 411 -3.45 18.58 2.62
N ALA A 412 -4.68 18.11 2.46
CA ALA A 412 -5.64 17.89 3.52
C ALA A 412 -6.45 16.66 3.11
N LEU A 413 -6.42 15.59 3.91
CA LEU A 413 -7.18 14.38 3.65
C LEU A 413 -7.56 13.66 4.94
N THR A 414 -8.61 12.84 4.87
CA THR A 414 -8.91 11.87 5.93
C THR A 414 -7.87 10.76 5.87
N PRO A 415 -7.14 10.47 6.97
CA PRO A 415 -6.12 9.45 6.96
C PRO A 415 -6.79 8.08 6.82
N TYR A 416 -6.50 7.35 5.74
CA TYR A 416 -6.94 5.96 5.52
C TYR A 416 -5.78 4.99 5.34
N GLU A 417 -4.61 5.49 4.93
CA GLU A 417 -3.37 4.75 4.80
C GLU A 417 -2.53 4.87 6.10
N SER A 418 -1.67 3.89 6.37
CA SER A 418 -0.79 3.88 7.55
C SER A 418 0.57 4.54 7.34
N VAL A 419 0.90 4.88 6.09
CA VAL A 419 2.20 5.47 5.74
C VAL A 419 1.98 6.52 4.66
N TYR A 420 2.48 7.72 4.91
CA TYR A 420 2.47 8.83 3.96
C TYR A 420 3.87 9.40 3.82
N LEU A 421 4.23 9.79 2.60
CA LEU A 421 5.46 10.53 2.32
C LEU A 421 5.20 11.59 1.26
N VAL A 422 6.02 12.65 1.29
CA VAL A 422 5.97 13.72 0.32
C VAL A 422 7.17 13.61 -0.61
N ARG A 423 6.91 13.75 -1.91
CA ARG A 423 7.91 13.93 -2.95
C ARG A 423 7.76 15.32 -3.55
N LEU A 424 8.84 16.09 -3.59
CA LEU A 424 8.90 17.32 -4.38
C LEU A 424 9.52 16.98 -5.71
N VAL A 425 8.90 17.40 -6.80
CA VAL A 425 9.42 17.27 -8.15
C VAL A 425 9.77 18.66 -8.61
N GLY A 426 10.92 18.82 -9.27
CA GLY A 426 11.22 20.09 -9.89
C GLY A 426 11.28 20.09 -11.40
N ALA A 427 11.44 21.30 -11.91
CA ALA A 427 10.98 21.67 -13.24
C ALA A 427 11.89 21.20 -14.38
N TRP A 428 13.08 20.70 -14.07
CA TRP A 428 14.10 20.31 -15.05
C TRP A 428 14.50 18.85 -14.84
N ASN A 429 14.36 18.02 -15.88
CA ASN A 429 14.69 16.58 -15.84
C ASN A 429 14.04 15.78 -14.70
N ASP A 430 12.88 16.23 -14.18
CA ASP A 430 12.10 15.57 -13.12
C ASP A 430 12.91 15.14 -11.89
N HIS A 431 13.94 15.91 -11.55
CA HIS A 431 14.64 15.76 -10.28
C HIS A 431 13.67 15.90 -9.11
N ASP A 432 14.06 15.37 -7.96
CA ASP A 432 13.18 15.21 -6.83
C ASP A 432 13.85 15.25 -5.45
N ILE A 433 12.99 15.49 -4.46
CA ILE A 433 13.27 15.28 -3.05
C ILE A 433 12.26 14.27 -2.54
N VAL A 434 12.73 13.16 -1.99
CA VAL A 434 11.89 12.15 -1.34
C VAL A 434 12.15 12.23 0.16
N MET A 435 11.13 12.66 0.91
CA MET A 435 11.23 12.87 2.35
C MET A 435 10.84 11.61 3.12
N ALA A 436 11.38 11.44 4.34
CA ALA A 436 11.00 10.33 5.20
C ALA A 436 9.47 10.29 5.43
N PRO A 437 8.87 9.10 5.46
CA PRO A 437 7.45 8.99 5.72
C PRO A 437 7.12 9.35 7.17
N VAL A 438 5.85 9.62 7.40
CA VAL A 438 5.24 9.49 8.72
C VAL A 438 4.52 8.15 8.79
N TRP A 439 4.65 7.46 9.92
CA TRP A 439 3.93 6.22 10.17
C TRP A 439 2.78 6.47 11.13
N ILE A 440 1.60 6.08 10.69
CA ILE A 440 0.35 6.35 11.38
C ILE A 440 -0.30 5.02 11.74
N SER A 441 -0.40 4.77 13.05
CA SER A 441 -1.28 3.75 13.57
C SER A 441 -2.69 4.31 13.59
N ASN A 442 -3.43 4.04 12.51
CA ASN A 442 -4.77 4.54 12.32
C ASN A 442 -5.81 3.54 12.85
N PRO A 443 -6.77 3.97 13.70
CA PRO A 443 -7.90 3.11 14.08
C PRO A 443 -8.85 2.83 12.91
N ARG A 444 -8.85 3.65 11.84
CA ARG A 444 -9.62 3.47 10.59
C ARG A 444 -8.74 2.94 9.46
N ALA A 445 -9.24 2.06 8.60
CA ALA A 445 -8.53 1.70 7.37
C ALA A 445 -9.52 1.54 6.21
N LYS A 446 -9.06 1.82 4.99
CA LYS A 446 -9.85 1.68 3.77
C LYS A 446 -10.38 0.24 3.67
N LEU A 447 -11.69 0.06 3.57
CA LEU A 447 -12.31 -1.22 3.22
C LEU A 447 -12.17 -1.42 1.70
N THR A 448 -11.52 -2.49 1.28
CA THR A 448 -11.14 -2.69 -0.15
C THR A 448 -11.90 -3.80 -0.86
N GLY A 449 -12.52 -4.70 -0.11
CA GLY A 449 -13.24 -5.83 -0.71
C GLY A 449 -13.96 -6.66 0.34
N ALA A 450 -15.21 -7.04 0.08
CA ALA A 450 -16.00 -8.00 0.82
C ALA A 450 -16.47 -9.13 -0.12
N SER A 451 -16.54 -10.36 0.39
CA SER A 451 -16.99 -11.55 -0.35
C SER A 451 -17.51 -12.65 0.59
N PHE A 452 -18.30 -13.57 0.05
CA PHE A 452 -18.68 -14.81 0.73
C PHE A 452 -17.78 -15.97 0.31
N LEU A 453 -17.43 -16.82 1.27
CA LEU A 453 -16.82 -18.12 1.01
C LEU A 453 -17.84 -19.24 1.24
N PHE A 454 -17.94 -20.12 0.24
CA PHE A 454 -18.84 -21.28 0.20
C PHE A 454 -18.42 -22.37 1.21
N PRO A 455 -19.37 -23.22 1.64
CA PRO A 455 -19.79 -23.35 3.03
C PRO A 455 -18.73 -23.91 3.97
N THR A 456 -18.80 -23.50 5.25
CA THR A 456 -18.03 -24.17 6.30
C THR A 456 -18.57 -25.60 6.51
N PRO A 457 -17.77 -26.55 7.01
CA PRO A 457 -18.23 -27.91 7.34
C PRO A 457 -19.45 -27.99 8.28
N SER A 458 -19.79 -26.87 8.94
CA SER A 458 -20.93 -26.71 9.85
C SER A 458 -22.19 -26.12 9.21
N GLY A 459 -22.21 -25.85 7.89
CA GLY A 459 -23.38 -25.32 7.17
C GLY A 459 -23.59 -23.80 7.24
N GLY A 460 -22.69 -23.07 7.90
CA GLY A 460 -22.71 -21.60 7.94
C GLY A 460 -22.00 -20.94 6.75
N GLN A 461 -22.25 -19.65 6.54
CA GLN A 461 -21.48 -18.84 5.60
C GLN A 461 -20.53 -17.89 6.31
N LEU A 462 -19.39 -17.64 5.64
CA LEU A 462 -18.36 -16.74 6.13
C LEU A 462 -18.29 -15.52 5.21
N LEU A 463 -18.71 -14.37 5.73
CA LEU A 463 -18.41 -13.08 5.12
C LEU A 463 -16.95 -12.74 5.44
N MET A 464 -16.15 -12.50 4.43
CA MET A 464 -14.77 -12.05 4.57
C MET A 464 -14.59 -10.68 3.95
N TRP A 465 -13.63 -9.92 4.48
CA TRP A 465 -13.26 -8.63 3.90
C TRP A 465 -11.76 -8.37 3.98
N SER A 466 -11.37 -7.28 3.32
CA SER A 466 -10.01 -6.74 3.30
C SER A 466 -10.02 -5.29 3.73
N GLY A 467 -9.00 -4.91 4.49
CA GLY A 467 -8.91 -3.60 5.12
C GLY A 467 -9.89 -3.44 6.29
N GLY A 468 -10.24 -2.19 6.60
CA GLY A 468 -11.02 -1.86 7.79
C GLY A 468 -10.15 -1.59 9.02
N GLY A 469 -10.71 -0.78 9.91
CA GLY A 469 -10.09 -0.41 11.18
C GLY A 469 -9.96 -1.56 12.18
N LYS A 470 -9.52 -1.25 13.41
CA LYS A 470 -9.54 -2.23 14.52
C LYS A 470 -10.95 -2.77 14.81
N ARG A 471 -11.97 -1.98 14.45
CA ARG A 471 -13.40 -2.30 14.59
C ARG A 471 -14.13 -1.99 13.28
N VAL A 472 -15.07 -2.85 12.90
CA VAL A 472 -15.98 -2.66 11.75
C VAL A 472 -17.42 -3.01 12.11
N GLN A 473 -18.38 -2.44 11.38
CA GLN A 473 -19.80 -2.79 11.41
C GLN A 473 -20.14 -3.67 10.21
N ILE A 474 -20.86 -4.77 10.45
CA ILE A 474 -21.44 -5.60 9.40
C ILE A 474 -22.88 -5.16 9.21
N GLN A 475 -23.23 -4.79 7.98
CA GLN A 475 -24.59 -4.40 7.61
C GLN A 475 -25.19 -5.36 6.60
N ARG A 476 -26.50 -5.58 6.75
CA ARG A 476 -27.33 -6.43 5.89
C ARG A 476 -28.51 -5.63 5.35
N ALA A 477 -28.97 -5.97 4.16
CA ALA A 477 -30.28 -5.59 3.65
C ALA A 477 -31.00 -6.79 3.02
N ARG A 478 -32.27 -6.99 3.39
CA ARG A 478 -33.13 -8.06 2.85
C ARG A 478 -33.95 -7.52 1.68
N VAL A 479 -33.98 -8.25 0.55
CA VAL A 479 -34.74 -7.85 -0.64
C VAL A 479 -35.50 -9.03 -1.24
N HIS A 480 -36.66 -8.78 -1.85
CA HIS A 480 -37.53 -9.81 -2.46
C HIS A 480 -37.24 -10.02 -3.96
N ALA A 481 -36.35 -9.21 -4.52
CA ALA A 481 -35.85 -9.27 -5.89
C ALA A 481 -34.45 -8.62 -5.89
N PRO A 482 -33.57 -8.91 -6.87
CA PRO A 482 -32.21 -8.35 -6.94
C PRO A 482 -32.19 -6.87 -7.34
N HIS A 483 -33.04 -6.04 -6.73
CA HIS A 483 -33.03 -4.59 -6.81
C HIS A 483 -32.17 -4.01 -5.68
N TYR A 484 -31.63 -2.81 -5.92
CA TYR A 484 -30.75 -2.13 -4.97
C TYR A 484 -31.47 -1.85 -3.63
N PRO A 485 -30.90 -2.26 -2.49
CA PRO A 485 -31.54 -2.11 -1.19
C PRO A 485 -31.59 -0.66 -0.72
N LYS A 486 -32.69 -0.26 -0.06
CA LYS A 486 -32.82 1.05 0.60
C LYS A 486 -32.62 1.01 2.11
N ASN A 487 -32.86 -0.14 2.74
CA ASN A 487 -32.88 -0.29 4.20
C ASN A 487 -31.78 -1.25 4.64
N TRP A 488 -30.73 -0.68 5.25
CA TRP A 488 -29.61 -1.43 5.82
C TRP A 488 -29.75 -1.50 7.34
N GLU A 489 -29.48 -2.66 7.91
CA GLU A 489 -29.43 -2.89 9.35
C GLU A 489 -28.04 -3.35 9.77
N THR A 490 -27.53 -2.86 10.91
CA THR A 490 -26.29 -3.37 11.50
C THR A 490 -26.59 -4.68 12.21
N VAL A 491 -25.95 -5.76 11.76
CA VAL A 491 -26.14 -7.12 12.32
C VAL A 491 -25.02 -7.53 13.28
N ALA A 492 -23.85 -6.91 13.17
CA ALA A 492 -22.74 -7.14 14.09
C ALA A 492 -21.74 -5.97 14.11
N GLU A 493 -21.00 -5.88 15.21
CA GLU A 493 -19.73 -5.16 15.30
C GLU A 493 -18.62 -6.18 15.54
N VAL A 494 -17.50 -6.02 14.83
CA VAL A 494 -16.41 -7.01 14.82
C VAL A 494 -15.07 -6.33 15.07
N ASP A 495 -14.29 -6.88 15.99
CA ASP A 495 -12.97 -6.38 16.39
C ASP A 495 -11.83 -7.29 15.91
N ASN A 496 -10.80 -6.71 15.28
CA ASN A 496 -9.50 -7.32 14.95
C ASN A 496 -9.53 -8.64 14.13
N ILE A 497 -10.65 -9.00 13.53
CA ILE A 497 -10.78 -10.16 12.63
C ILE A 497 -11.43 -9.71 11.33
N ASN A 498 -10.98 -10.24 10.19
CA ASN A 498 -11.46 -9.87 8.85
C ASN A 498 -12.52 -10.84 8.32
N ARG A 499 -13.27 -11.47 9.23
CA ARG A 499 -14.24 -12.51 8.92
C ARG A 499 -15.39 -12.49 9.93
N TYR A 500 -16.58 -12.80 9.44
CA TYR A 500 -17.81 -12.89 10.23
C TYR A 500 -18.62 -14.11 9.79
N GLY A 501 -18.84 -15.03 10.72
CA GLY A 501 -19.65 -16.22 10.49
C GLY A 501 -21.12 -15.90 10.75
N TYR A 502 -22.01 -16.28 9.84
CA TYR A 502 -23.45 -16.07 9.98
C TYR A 502 -24.24 -17.29 9.49
N ASP A 503 -25.31 -17.60 10.19
CA ASP A 503 -26.28 -18.61 9.76
C ASP A 503 -27.31 -17.98 8.82
N ILE A 504 -27.16 -18.28 7.54
CA ILE A 504 -28.02 -17.77 6.47
C ILE A 504 -29.26 -18.65 6.23
N SER A 505 -29.47 -19.72 7.01
CA SER A 505 -30.56 -20.68 6.77
C SER A 505 -31.96 -20.08 6.88
N ASN A 506 -32.10 -18.97 7.62
CA ASN A 506 -33.33 -18.20 7.79
C ASN A 506 -33.32 -16.86 7.04
N GLU A 507 -32.37 -16.67 6.11
CA GLU A 507 -32.35 -15.50 5.23
C GLU A 507 -33.23 -15.71 3.99
N PRO A 508 -33.91 -14.66 3.48
CA PRO A 508 -34.63 -14.73 2.22
C PRO A 508 -33.66 -15.02 1.07
N VAL A 509 -34.20 -15.40 -0.10
CA VAL A 509 -33.40 -15.80 -1.27
C VAL A 509 -32.35 -14.75 -1.66
N TYR A 510 -32.64 -13.46 -1.51
CA TYR A 510 -31.71 -12.38 -1.80
C TYR A 510 -31.39 -11.53 -0.56
N THR A 511 -30.11 -11.49 -0.18
CA THR A 511 -29.60 -10.57 0.85
C THR A 511 -28.34 -9.87 0.40
N PHE A 512 -28.30 -8.55 0.58
CA PHE A 512 -27.11 -7.74 0.35
C PHE A 512 -26.36 -7.54 1.66
N TRP A 513 -25.03 -7.60 1.58
CA TRP A 513 -24.13 -7.47 2.72
C TRP A 513 -23.04 -6.46 2.40
N ARG A 514 -22.64 -5.69 3.41
CA ARG A 514 -21.49 -4.79 3.33
C ARG A 514 -20.82 -4.65 4.69
N VAL A 515 -19.56 -4.22 4.65
CA VAL A 515 -18.81 -3.82 5.83
C VAL A 515 -18.72 -2.31 5.83
N VAL A 516 -18.90 -1.70 7.00
CA VAL A 516 -18.92 -0.25 7.20
C VAL A 516 -17.96 0.11 8.31
N ASP A 517 -17.26 1.24 8.14
CA ASP A 517 -16.51 1.82 9.25
C ASP A 517 -17.51 2.44 10.26
N PRO A 518 -17.51 2.03 11.55
CA PRO A 518 -18.46 2.53 12.55
C PRO A 518 -18.38 4.05 12.77
N SER A 519 -17.27 4.66 12.34
CA SER A 519 -16.95 6.05 12.61
C SER A 519 -17.05 6.94 11.36
N ASP A 520 -17.38 6.36 10.20
CA ASP A 520 -17.78 7.05 8.97
C ASP A 520 -18.63 6.15 8.07
N ALA A 521 -19.94 6.41 8.05
CA ALA A 521 -20.90 5.63 7.27
C ALA A 521 -20.71 5.73 5.74
N ALA A 522 -19.92 6.69 5.24
CA ALA A 522 -19.55 6.78 3.83
C ALA A 522 -18.42 5.79 3.45
N VAL A 523 -17.66 5.30 4.42
CA VAL A 523 -16.59 4.33 4.20
C VAL A 523 -17.17 2.93 4.28
N VAL A 524 -17.56 2.42 3.12
CA VAL A 524 -18.18 1.10 2.96
C VAL A 524 -17.35 0.23 2.03
N SER A 525 -17.36 -1.09 2.26
CA SER A 525 -16.87 -2.06 1.28
C SER A 525 -17.75 -2.04 0.02
N ASN A 526 -17.36 -2.80 -1.01
CA ASN A 526 -18.33 -3.22 -2.02
C ASN A 526 -19.48 -3.98 -1.35
N GLU A 527 -20.65 -3.88 -1.96
CA GLU A 527 -21.81 -4.67 -1.59
C GLU A 527 -21.68 -6.06 -2.19
N VAL A 528 -22.11 -7.07 -1.44
CA VAL A 528 -22.08 -8.47 -1.85
C VAL A 528 -23.50 -9.01 -1.81
N LEU A 529 -23.99 -9.50 -2.95
CA LEU A 529 -25.23 -10.23 -3.00
C LEU A 529 -24.97 -11.68 -2.59
N PHE A 530 -25.66 -12.12 -1.56
CA PHE A 530 -25.82 -13.53 -1.27
C PHE A 530 -27.14 -14.02 -1.86
N THR A 531 -27.07 -15.10 -2.65
CA THR A 531 -28.24 -15.80 -3.20
C THR A 531 -28.32 -17.19 -2.62
N ARG A 532 -29.38 -17.48 -1.88
CA ARG A 532 -29.69 -18.82 -1.41
C ARG A 532 -30.33 -19.61 -2.56
N PRO A 533 -30.03 -20.91 -2.74
CA PRO A 533 -30.80 -21.75 -3.65
C PRO A 533 -32.27 -21.79 -3.22
N ASN A 534 -33.18 -21.34 -4.10
CA ASN A 534 -34.62 -21.44 -3.88
C ASN A 534 -35.07 -22.90 -3.97
N ARG A 535 -35.90 -23.37 -3.04
CA ARG A 535 -36.44 -24.72 -2.96
C ARG A 535 -37.92 -24.66 -3.31
N ALA A 536 -38.25 -25.10 -4.51
CA ALA A 536 -39.63 -25.13 -5.00
C ALA A 536 -40.61 -25.79 -4.00
N PRO A 537 -41.85 -25.30 -3.90
CA PRO A 537 -42.88 -25.86 -3.04
C PRO A 537 -43.06 -27.36 -3.18
N LEU A 538 -43.29 -28.02 -2.05
CA LEU A 538 -43.65 -29.43 -1.99
C LEU A 538 -45.16 -29.53 -1.79
N GLY A 539 -45.80 -30.54 -2.39
CA GLY A 539 -47.23 -30.73 -2.21
C GLY A 539 -47.82 -31.89 -2.97
N SER A 540 -49.09 -32.15 -2.67
CA SER A 540 -49.89 -33.21 -3.26
C SER A 540 -51.30 -32.71 -3.58
N PHE A 541 -51.83 -33.17 -4.72
CA PHE A 541 -53.24 -33.17 -5.06
C PHE A 541 -53.85 -34.50 -4.61
N ASP A 542 -54.44 -34.49 -3.42
CA ASP A 542 -54.90 -35.71 -2.72
C ASP A 542 -56.26 -36.19 -3.22
N GLU A 543 -57.19 -35.28 -3.50
CA GLU A 543 -58.58 -35.63 -3.80
C GLU A 543 -59.25 -34.63 -4.75
N LEU A 544 -59.84 -35.16 -5.83
CA LEU A 544 -60.86 -34.47 -6.61
C LEU A 544 -62.24 -34.98 -6.16
N ASN A 545 -62.92 -34.21 -5.32
CA ASN A 545 -64.24 -34.57 -4.81
C ASN A 545 -65.33 -34.12 -5.81
N VAL A 546 -65.75 -35.04 -6.68
CA VAL A 546 -66.72 -34.75 -7.75
C VAL A 546 -68.11 -34.40 -7.23
N ALA A 547 -68.53 -34.99 -6.11
CA ALA A 547 -69.85 -34.74 -5.52
C ALA A 547 -69.96 -33.32 -4.92
N ALA A 548 -68.92 -32.86 -4.23
CA ALA A 548 -68.87 -31.52 -3.63
C ALA A 548 -68.30 -30.45 -4.57
N GLY A 549 -67.66 -30.84 -5.69
CA GLY A 549 -66.99 -29.92 -6.60
C GLY A 549 -65.72 -29.30 -6.04
N LYS A 550 -64.94 -30.05 -5.25
CA LYS A 550 -63.78 -29.52 -4.50
C LYS A 550 -62.48 -30.21 -4.88
N VAL A 551 -61.38 -29.45 -4.84
CA VAL A 551 -60.00 -29.92 -4.98
C VAL A 551 -59.34 -29.78 -3.61
N ARG A 552 -58.75 -30.88 -3.11
CA ARG A 552 -58.10 -30.92 -1.81
C ARG A 552 -56.69 -31.48 -1.90
N GLY A 553 -55.86 -31.02 -0.99
CA GLY A 553 -54.52 -31.54 -0.81
C GLY A 553 -53.74 -30.75 0.22
N TRP A 554 -52.43 -30.76 0.07
CA TRP A 554 -51.53 -29.97 0.89
C TRP A 554 -50.37 -29.45 0.05
N THR A 555 -49.81 -28.33 0.47
CA THR A 555 -48.54 -27.85 -0.06
C THR A 555 -47.91 -26.89 0.94
N PHE A 556 -46.59 -26.75 0.90
CA PHE A 556 -45.86 -25.72 1.62
C PHE A 556 -44.59 -25.37 0.84
N ASP A 557 -44.08 -24.17 1.08
CA ASP A 557 -42.78 -23.74 0.58
C ASP A 557 -41.72 -24.10 1.64
N PRO A 558 -40.72 -24.95 1.33
CA PRO A 558 -39.65 -25.28 2.28
C PRO A 558 -38.88 -24.06 2.79
N ASP A 559 -38.76 -22.99 2.01
CA ASP A 559 -38.09 -21.74 2.39
C ASP A 559 -38.95 -20.86 3.30
N HIS A 560 -40.26 -21.06 3.28
CA HIS A 560 -41.25 -20.38 4.13
C HIS A 560 -42.22 -21.36 4.78
N SER A 561 -41.68 -22.34 5.51
CA SER A 561 -42.42 -23.55 5.95
C SER A 561 -43.63 -23.29 6.85
N THR A 562 -43.82 -22.07 7.35
CA THR A 562 -44.94 -21.66 8.20
C THR A 562 -45.89 -20.64 7.53
N SER A 563 -45.52 -20.12 6.36
CA SER A 563 -46.31 -19.12 5.64
C SER A 563 -47.41 -19.78 4.78
N PRO A 564 -48.60 -19.18 4.67
CA PRO A 564 -49.60 -19.61 3.70
C PRO A 564 -49.07 -19.45 2.27
N ILE A 565 -49.36 -20.43 1.39
CA ILE A 565 -48.98 -20.37 -0.02
C ILE A 565 -50.20 -20.48 -0.93
N THR A 566 -50.12 -19.82 -2.08
CA THR A 566 -51.21 -19.80 -3.06
C THR A 566 -51.17 -21.05 -3.93
N VAL A 567 -52.33 -21.60 -4.25
CA VAL A 567 -52.51 -22.80 -5.06
C VAL A 567 -53.41 -22.47 -6.24
N HIS A 568 -52.95 -22.76 -7.45
CA HIS A 568 -53.71 -22.57 -8.68
C HIS A 568 -54.24 -23.89 -9.22
N VAL A 569 -55.49 -23.89 -9.69
CA VAL A 569 -56.13 -25.03 -10.35
C VAL A 569 -56.34 -24.70 -11.82
N TYR A 570 -55.93 -25.61 -12.71
CA TYR A 570 -56.07 -25.47 -14.16
C TYR A 570 -56.81 -26.67 -14.77
N GLN A 571 -57.48 -26.43 -15.89
CA GLN A 571 -57.93 -27.47 -16.82
C GLN A 571 -57.17 -27.28 -18.14
N GLY A 572 -56.22 -28.17 -18.45
CA GLY A 572 -55.26 -27.94 -19.52
C GLY A 572 -54.45 -26.67 -19.25
N SER A 573 -54.43 -25.71 -20.18
CA SER A 573 -53.82 -24.39 -20.00
C SER A 573 -54.77 -23.33 -19.43
N THR A 574 -56.05 -23.66 -19.19
CA THR A 574 -57.05 -22.69 -18.73
C THR A 574 -57.03 -22.61 -17.21
N PHE A 575 -56.79 -21.40 -16.66
CA PHE A 575 -56.93 -21.14 -15.23
C PHE A 575 -58.40 -21.30 -14.81
N VAL A 576 -58.64 -22.09 -13.78
CA VAL A 576 -59.98 -22.41 -13.29
C VAL A 576 -60.30 -21.58 -12.05
N THR A 577 -59.44 -21.65 -11.03
CA THR A 577 -59.61 -20.97 -9.75
C THR A 577 -58.31 -21.05 -8.94
N SER A 578 -58.23 -20.34 -7.82
CA SER A 578 -57.13 -20.41 -6.86
C SER A 578 -57.63 -20.44 -5.41
N GLY A 579 -56.74 -20.80 -4.49
CA GLY A 579 -56.95 -20.71 -3.05
C GLY A 579 -55.62 -20.59 -2.31
N VAL A 580 -55.68 -20.49 -0.99
CA VAL A 580 -54.50 -20.46 -0.12
C VAL A 580 -54.52 -21.63 0.84
N THR A 581 -53.34 -22.07 1.29
CA THR A 581 -53.26 -23.03 2.39
C THR A 581 -53.74 -22.39 3.70
N GLY A 582 -54.26 -23.23 4.59
CA GLY A 582 -54.84 -22.78 5.86
C GLY A 582 -55.51 -23.88 6.67
N LEU A 583 -55.66 -25.08 6.11
CA LEU A 583 -56.26 -26.22 6.80
C LEU A 583 -55.20 -27.06 7.52
N ALA A 584 -55.55 -27.55 8.71
CA ALA A 584 -54.65 -28.36 9.52
C ALA A 584 -54.30 -29.68 8.84
N ARG A 585 -53.00 -29.99 8.73
CA ARG A 585 -52.45 -31.27 8.25
C ARG A 585 -51.34 -31.76 9.19
N PRO A 586 -51.71 -32.32 10.36
CA PRO A 586 -50.74 -32.79 11.35
C PRO A 586 -49.81 -33.88 10.81
N ASP A 587 -50.30 -34.70 9.88
CA ASP A 587 -49.53 -35.72 9.17
C ASP A 587 -48.39 -35.12 8.32
N VAL A 588 -48.68 -34.03 7.61
CA VAL A 588 -47.70 -33.30 6.78
C VAL A 588 -46.71 -32.56 7.68
N GLN A 589 -47.22 -31.89 8.72
CA GLN A 589 -46.38 -31.24 9.72
C GLN A 589 -45.39 -32.22 10.36
N GLN A 590 -45.84 -33.42 10.71
CA GLN A 590 -44.97 -34.45 11.28
C GLN A 590 -43.95 -34.97 10.28
N ALA A 591 -44.35 -35.22 9.03
CA ALA A 591 -43.48 -35.78 8.00
C ALA A 591 -42.43 -34.78 7.49
N HIS A 592 -42.75 -33.48 7.47
CA HIS A 592 -41.95 -32.46 6.80
C HIS A 592 -41.46 -31.32 7.72
N GLY A 593 -41.87 -31.28 8.99
CA GLY A 593 -41.45 -30.25 9.94
C GLY A 593 -42.00 -28.86 9.64
N THR A 594 -43.20 -28.77 9.08
CA THR A 594 -43.81 -27.52 8.59
C THR A 594 -44.78 -26.90 9.61
N GLY A 595 -45.35 -25.75 9.26
CA GLY A 595 -46.50 -25.19 9.98
C GLY A 595 -47.73 -26.11 9.90
N ALA A 596 -48.56 -26.08 10.95
CA ALA A 596 -49.71 -26.97 11.08
C ALA A 596 -50.73 -26.85 9.94
N ASN A 597 -50.77 -25.72 9.23
CA ASN A 597 -51.84 -25.34 8.31
C ASN A 597 -51.48 -25.49 6.82
N SER A 598 -50.75 -26.55 6.46
CA SER A 598 -50.29 -26.78 5.07
C SER A 598 -51.39 -27.31 4.12
N GLY A 599 -52.59 -27.58 4.61
CA GLY A 599 -53.70 -28.11 3.81
C GLY A 599 -54.46 -27.04 3.02
N TYR A 600 -55.01 -27.41 1.86
CA TYR A 600 -55.91 -26.57 1.07
C TYR A 600 -57.19 -27.33 0.68
N GLU A 601 -58.29 -26.57 0.55
CA GLU A 601 -59.55 -27.02 -0.02
C GLU A 601 -60.11 -25.89 -0.89
N ILE A 602 -60.27 -26.15 -2.18
CA ILE A 602 -60.63 -25.13 -3.17
C ILE A 602 -61.91 -25.56 -3.90
N GLN A 603 -62.89 -24.68 -3.92
CA GLN A 603 -64.16 -24.91 -4.61
C GLN A 603 -64.01 -24.63 -6.12
N LEU A 604 -64.30 -25.62 -6.96
CA LEU A 604 -64.34 -25.44 -8.42
C LEU A 604 -65.55 -24.58 -8.82
N PRO A 605 -65.49 -23.69 -9.82
CA PRO A 605 -66.68 -22.99 -10.31
C PRO A 605 -67.70 -23.95 -10.95
N ALA A 606 -69.01 -23.61 -10.92
CA ALA A 606 -70.09 -24.54 -11.32
C ALA A 606 -69.97 -25.03 -12.78
N ASN A 607 -69.53 -24.18 -13.70
CA ASN A 607 -69.32 -24.51 -15.12
C ASN A 607 -68.19 -25.54 -15.35
N PHE A 608 -67.34 -25.79 -14.35
CA PHE A 608 -66.30 -26.82 -14.38
C PHE A 608 -66.73 -28.13 -13.68
N ARG A 609 -68.00 -28.24 -13.24
CA ARG A 609 -68.55 -29.40 -12.52
C ARG A 609 -69.57 -30.19 -13.35
N THR A 610 -69.35 -30.35 -14.65
CA THR A 610 -70.20 -31.17 -15.52
C THR A 610 -69.34 -31.97 -16.49
N GLY A 611 -69.75 -33.22 -16.75
CA GLY A 611 -69.05 -34.18 -17.59
C GLY A 611 -67.72 -34.65 -17.00
N THR A 612 -66.93 -35.33 -17.82
CA THR A 612 -65.56 -35.75 -17.45
C THR A 612 -64.61 -34.57 -17.57
N ARG A 613 -63.92 -34.22 -16.48
CA ARG A 613 -62.97 -33.09 -16.38
C ARG A 613 -61.66 -33.55 -15.75
N SER A 614 -60.55 -32.97 -16.20
CA SER A 614 -59.21 -33.24 -15.69
C SER A 614 -58.58 -31.94 -15.20
N PHE A 615 -58.09 -31.94 -13.95
CA PHE A 615 -57.53 -30.75 -13.31
C PHE A 615 -56.08 -30.98 -12.90
N SER A 616 -55.25 -29.95 -13.10
CA SER A 616 -53.87 -29.86 -12.62
C SER A 616 -53.78 -28.82 -11.52
N VAL A 617 -53.00 -29.09 -10.48
CA VAL A 617 -52.81 -28.17 -9.36
C VAL A 617 -51.35 -27.75 -9.27
N TYR A 618 -51.11 -26.44 -9.18
CA TYR A 618 -49.79 -25.85 -9.03
C TYR A 618 -49.70 -25.11 -7.70
N ALA A 619 -48.57 -25.22 -7.01
CA ALA A 619 -48.25 -24.35 -5.87
C ALA A 619 -47.44 -23.15 -6.36
N LEU A 620 -47.76 -21.97 -5.85
CA LEU A 620 -47.00 -20.76 -6.13
C LEU A 620 -45.89 -20.61 -5.08
N ASP A 621 -44.66 -20.56 -5.58
CA ASP A 621 -43.45 -20.32 -4.81
C ASP A 621 -43.43 -18.85 -4.33
N LEU A 622 -43.00 -18.61 -3.09
CA LEU A 622 -43.04 -17.28 -2.49
C LEU A 622 -41.82 -16.42 -2.85
N ASP A 623 -40.72 -17.02 -3.28
CA ASP A 623 -39.45 -16.34 -3.51
C ASP A 623 -39.07 -16.24 -5.00
N ALA A 624 -39.42 -17.22 -5.85
CA ALA A 624 -39.15 -17.18 -7.30
C ALA A 624 -39.88 -18.29 -8.10
N GLU A 625 -39.93 -18.17 -9.43
CA GLU A 625 -40.28 -19.31 -10.30
C GLU A 625 -39.22 -20.43 -10.25
N PRO A 626 -39.56 -21.71 -10.53
CA PRO A 626 -40.84 -22.19 -11.09
C PRO A 626 -41.88 -22.60 -10.04
N ASN A 627 -43.14 -22.27 -10.31
CA ASN A 627 -44.30 -22.81 -9.59
C ASN A 627 -44.52 -24.31 -9.94
N PRO A 628 -44.30 -25.25 -9.00
CA PRO A 628 -44.31 -26.67 -9.33
C PRO A 628 -45.72 -27.23 -9.53
N LEU A 629 -45.87 -28.14 -10.49
CA LEU A 629 -47.03 -29.02 -10.61
C LEU A 629 -47.03 -30.00 -9.43
N LEU A 630 -48.10 -30.00 -8.63
CA LEU A 630 -48.20 -30.83 -7.44
C LEU A 630 -48.35 -32.31 -7.78
N GLY A 631 -47.75 -33.17 -6.95
CA GLY A 631 -47.83 -34.62 -7.08
C GLY A 631 -49.29 -35.10 -7.10
N GLY A 632 -49.60 -36.11 -7.91
CA GLY A 632 -50.98 -36.56 -8.13
C GLY A 632 -51.78 -35.73 -9.14
N SER A 633 -51.21 -34.67 -9.70
CA SER A 633 -51.77 -33.96 -10.86
C SER A 633 -51.35 -34.60 -12.20
N PRO A 634 -52.20 -34.58 -13.23
CA PRO A 634 -53.62 -34.19 -13.17
C PRO A 634 -54.49 -35.29 -12.55
N ARG A 635 -55.67 -34.92 -12.03
CA ARG A 635 -56.74 -35.88 -11.69
C ARG A 635 -57.97 -35.67 -12.55
N THR A 636 -58.55 -36.78 -12.98
CA THR A 636 -59.76 -36.80 -13.81
C THR A 636 -60.95 -37.32 -13.01
N GLY A 637 -62.08 -36.63 -13.10
CA GLY A 637 -63.34 -37.02 -12.46
C GLY A 637 -64.53 -36.79 -13.38
N ASN A 638 -65.57 -37.61 -13.25
CA ASN A 638 -66.84 -37.43 -13.95
C ASN A 638 -67.86 -36.82 -13.01
N PHE A 639 -68.33 -35.62 -13.34
CA PHE A 639 -69.32 -34.88 -12.55
C PHE A 639 -70.77 -35.18 -12.93
N GLY A 640 -70.99 -36.11 -13.86
CA GLY A 640 -72.32 -36.43 -14.38
C GLY A 640 -72.76 -35.46 -15.47
N PRO A 641 -73.92 -35.70 -16.09
CA PRO A 641 -74.47 -34.81 -17.12
C PRO A 641 -74.82 -33.44 -16.51
N PRO A 642 -74.86 -32.37 -17.33
CA PRO A 642 -75.45 -31.10 -16.90
C PRO A 642 -76.87 -31.36 -16.33
N PRO A 643 -77.32 -30.64 -15.30
CA PRO A 643 -78.71 -30.73 -14.85
C PRO A 643 -79.63 -30.53 -16.06
N GLY A 644 -80.41 -31.54 -16.42
CA GLY A 644 -81.27 -31.52 -17.60
C GLY A 644 -82.38 -30.49 -17.44
N GLY A 645 -82.51 -29.60 -18.43
CA GLY A 645 -83.76 -28.90 -18.66
C GLY A 645 -84.78 -29.89 -19.19
N GLU A 646 -85.96 -29.94 -18.58
CA GLU A 646 -87.14 -30.54 -19.19
C GLU A 646 -87.41 -29.83 -20.52
N VAL A 647 -87.43 -30.58 -21.61
CA VAL A 647 -87.94 -30.08 -22.89
C VAL A 647 -89.44 -30.33 -22.86
N GLU A 648 -90.21 -29.28 -22.65
CA GLU A 648 -91.67 -29.30 -22.83
C GLU A 648 -91.96 -29.58 -24.32
N GLU A 649 -92.76 -30.61 -24.62
CA GLU A 649 -93.24 -30.87 -25.99
C GLU A 649 -94.16 -29.73 -26.46
N PRO A 650 -94.07 -29.26 -27.72
CA PRO A 650 -94.98 -28.24 -28.22
C PRO A 650 -96.37 -28.83 -28.53
N PRO A 651 -97.46 -28.07 -28.36
CA PRO A 651 -98.80 -28.53 -28.72
C PRO A 651 -98.96 -28.64 -30.25
N PRO A 652 -99.94 -29.42 -30.75
CA PRO A 652 -100.04 -29.72 -32.17
C PRO A 652 -100.51 -28.50 -32.96
N LEU A 653 -99.81 -28.19 -34.06
CA LEU A 653 -100.22 -27.14 -34.99
C LEU A 653 -101.20 -27.71 -36.02
N CYS A 654 -102.40 -27.12 -36.04
CA CYS A 654 -103.39 -27.29 -37.09
C CYS A 654 -102.83 -26.89 -38.46
N GLU A 655 -103.18 -27.68 -39.48
CA GLU A 655 -103.00 -27.32 -40.88
C GLU A 655 -103.73 -26.01 -41.22
N LEU A 656 -103.10 -25.19 -42.06
CA LEU A 656 -103.72 -24.49 -43.19
C LEU A 656 -102.63 -23.72 -43.97
N LYS A 657 -102.50 -24.00 -45.27
CA LYS A 657 -101.98 -23.09 -46.32
C LYS A 657 -103.16 -22.79 -47.26
N PRO A 658 -103.13 -21.80 -48.19
CA PRO A 658 -102.09 -20.82 -48.54
C PRO A 658 -102.63 -19.36 -48.70
N TRP A 659 -101.73 -18.42 -49.08
CA TRP A 659 -101.92 -17.12 -49.78
C TRP A 659 -101.31 -15.86 -49.10
N LEU A 660 -100.50 -15.19 -49.94
CA LEU A 660 -99.74 -13.92 -49.93
C LEU A 660 -100.56 -12.65 -49.54
N PRO A 661 -100.05 -11.39 -49.62
CA PRO A 661 -98.74 -10.75 -49.30
C PRO A 661 -98.85 -9.37 -48.55
N GLN A 662 -97.72 -8.84 -48.04
CA GLN A 662 -97.41 -7.42 -47.67
C GLN A 662 -98.21 -6.77 -46.49
N CYS A 663 -97.56 -6.13 -45.50
CA CYS A 663 -97.00 -4.77 -45.60
C CYS A 663 -95.81 -4.48 -44.64
N ASN A 664 -94.90 -3.67 -45.19
CA ASN A 664 -93.68 -2.97 -44.71
C ASN A 664 -93.87 -2.03 -43.48
N PRO A 665 -92.88 -1.23 -42.99
CA PRO A 665 -91.42 -1.13 -43.30
C PRO A 665 -90.45 -0.91 -42.08
N GLY A 666 -89.14 -1.09 -42.31
CA GLY A 666 -88.01 -0.27 -41.80
C GLY A 666 -87.72 -0.19 -40.29
N GLY A 667 -86.48 -0.33 -39.81
CA GLY A 667 -85.20 -0.49 -40.49
C GLY A 667 -84.02 -0.36 -39.50
N GLY A 668 -82.86 -0.79 -39.98
CA GLY A 668 -81.52 -0.34 -39.59
C GLY A 668 -80.83 -1.14 -38.52
#